data_AF-A0A5J4Y111-F1
#
_entry.id   AF-A0A5J4Y111-F1
#
_cell.length_a   1.000
_cell.length_b   1.000
_cell.length_c   1.000
_cell.angle_alpha   90.00
_cell.angle_beta   90.00
_cell.angle_gamma   90.00
#
_symmetry.space_group_name_H-M   'P 1'
#
loop_
_entity.id
_entity.type
_entity.pdbx_description
1 polymer ?
#
loop_
_entity_poly.entity_id
_entity_poly.type
_entity_poly.pdbx_seq_one_letter_code
_entity_poly.pdbx_strand_id
1 'polypeptide(L)'
;MSVMGDHGGLVTSDQEQQKWLDEASTSVKRNAFFMKKALDEDNLREALRYSAAMLGELRTSQLTPQKYFELYMQTFTELQHLEMFFKEEHKKGRQYSDLYELVQHAGYVLPRMYLLCTVGSCYIRSKETAAKDILKDLVELCKGVQHPTRGLFLRSYLCQVSRGLLPDVGSEYEGAGGDITDAVDFLLVNFTEMNKLWVRMQHQGSNRDKDRRERERQQLADLVGRNLTYASQLDGLDYKLYQGVVLPRVMEQIIQCKDNIAQQYLMQCVIQGFPDEFHVSTLDVLLGALPELQGSVKVHVILASMLDRLASYATTDESVLETYSQADAFSKLSAAATKVAQQQSEMPAGDIASMYIALLGFTGKVYPDKLDYTDKVYSCLAAHLAKKAIALQRRELSSDPRAEKQVVALLSIPLDTYDAVTVLGLHNYPSVMSLLSPPTYKQMAVTIVQSMLKAGTLVGSEAKVGMLFDFISPLVKDVPGALDHTDDEDFAEEQNLVARMVHQLRSDDPDEHFPDPEDCQTALQHRRTTACQAHPAHFWLSPPLQVLQFVHGIVAPLADVPVAELALQIYLQAAYSASEAFILYEEAIPDSKAEITALQSIVGTLHKCRVFSPENRDVLVHKATGYSAKLLKKADQCRAVCTCSHLFWQEEPLVRDADNVLSCLKRALKIANAAQQQLAVALKASDTSPAFLYVEILNQYLYYFEQGLPNITASVIQSLLELVANEISSDSCKQDERLQKFYSNSMEHLKVQKDREGDLGERYEALKL
;
A
#
# COMPACT_ATOMS: atom_id res chain seq x y z
N MET A 1 -46.45 -23.85 -47.24
CA MET A 1 -45.50 -23.85 -48.37
C MET A 1 -44.76 -22.53 -48.30
N SER A 2 -43.45 -22.39 -48.19
CA SER A 2 -42.31 -23.31 -48.23
C SER A 2 -41.17 -22.65 -47.43
N VAL A 3 -40.42 -23.48 -46.70
CA VAL A 3 -38.99 -23.34 -46.37
C VAL A 3 -38.45 -21.93 -46.00
N MET A 4 -38.29 -21.69 -44.70
CA MET A 4 -37.13 -20.98 -44.13
C MET A 4 -36.78 -21.80 -42.86
N GLY A 5 -35.75 -22.64 -42.84
CA GLY A 5 -34.41 -22.36 -43.34
C GLY A 5 -33.59 -21.90 -42.15
N ASP A 6 -33.01 -22.89 -41.47
CA ASP A 6 -31.97 -22.79 -40.45
C ASP A 6 -31.05 -21.57 -40.67
N HIS A 7 -31.22 -20.53 -39.87
CA HIS A 7 -30.28 -19.43 -39.77
C HIS A 7 -29.59 -19.52 -38.42
N GLY A 8 -28.46 -20.22 -38.46
CA GLY A 8 -27.50 -20.35 -37.39
C GLY A 8 -27.07 -19.00 -36.82
N GLY A 9 -26.70 -19.04 -35.54
CA GLY A 9 -26.17 -17.92 -34.79
C GLY A 9 -24.97 -17.29 -35.49
N LEU A 10 -25.23 -16.19 -36.17
CA LEU A 10 -24.28 -15.14 -36.52
C LEU A 10 -24.61 -13.95 -35.64
N VAL A 11 -23.56 -13.34 -35.09
CA VAL A 11 -23.61 -12.08 -34.37
C VAL A 11 -24.42 -11.07 -35.21
N THR A 12 -25.65 -10.76 -34.81
CA THR A 12 -26.40 -9.65 -35.44
C THR A 12 -25.58 -8.41 -35.20
N SER A 13 -25.17 -7.71 -36.26
CA SER A 13 -24.35 -6.51 -36.10
C SER A 13 -25.11 -5.47 -35.28
N ASP A 14 -24.41 -4.65 -34.50
CA ASP A 14 -25.05 -3.56 -33.74
C ASP A 14 -25.86 -2.62 -34.65
N GLN A 15 -25.49 -2.54 -35.93
CA GLN A 15 -26.22 -1.79 -36.96
C GLN A 15 -27.59 -2.40 -37.29
N GLU A 16 -27.71 -3.73 -37.34
CA GLU A 16 -29.00 -4.42 -37.54
C GLU A 16 -29.90 -4.28 -36.32
N GLN A 17 -29.33 -4.41 -35.12
CA GLN A 17 -30.05 -4.17 -33.86
C GLN A 17 -30.59 -2.74 -33.79
N GLN A 18 -29.79 -1.75 -34.20
CA GLN A 18 -30.23 -0.37 -34.24
C GLN A 18 -31.34 -0.14 -35.27
N LYS A 19 -31.23 -0.77 -36.45
CA LYS A 19 -32.28 -0.69 -37.48
C LYS A 19 -33.62 -1.24 -36.98
N TRP A 20 -33.62 -2.41 -36.33
CA TRP A 20 -34.83 -2.98 -35.74
C TRP A 20 -35.40 -2.10 -34.64
N LEU A 21 -34.54 -1.48 -33.83
CA LEU A 21 -34.97 -0.52 -32.81
C LEU A 21 -35.62 0.71 -33.45
N ASP A 22 -35.03 1.27 -34.51
CA ASP A 22 -35.55 2.46 -35.19
C ASP A 22 -36.90 2.19 -35.87
N GLU A 23 -37.06 1.01 -36.49
CA GLU A 23 -38.32 0.55 -37.06
C GLU A 23 -39.41 0.41 -35.98
N ALA A 24 -39.10 -0.27 -34.86
CA ALA A 24 -40.02 -0.42 -33.73
C ALA A 24 -40.35 0.93 -33.06
N SER A 25 -39.35 1.79 -32.86
CA SER A 25 -39.49 3.14 -32.30
C SER A 25 -40.39 4.02 -33.17
N THR A 26 -40.24 3.93 -34.51
CA THR A 26 -41.09 4.65 -35.45
C THR A 26 -42.54 4.15 -35.38
N SER A 27 -42.75 2.83 -35.27
CA SER A 27 -44.09 2.26 -35.08
C SER A 27 -44.73 2.70 -33.76
N VAL A 28 -43.97 2.68 -32.65
CA VAL A 28 -44.41 3.18 -31.34
C VAL A 28 -44.81 4.65 -31.42
N LYS A 29 -43.97 5.52 -31.97
CA LYS A 29 -44.27 6.96 -32.12
C LYS A 29 -45.50 7.21 -32.99
N ARG A 30 -45.64 6.47 -34.10
CA ARG A 30 -46.81 6.56 -34.98
C ARG A 30 -48.09 6.16 -34.25
N ASN A 31 -48.09 5.02 -33.56
CA ASN A 31 -49.26 4.54 -32.82
C ASN A 31 -49.55 5.42 -31.61
N ALA A 32 -48.54 5.96 -30.92
CA ALA A 32 -48.69 6.90 -29.83
C ALA A 32 -49.31 8.24 -30.28
N PHE A 33 -48.95 8.74 -31.46
CA PHE A 33 -49.57 9.92 -32.05
C PHE A 33 -51.07 9.69 -32.32
N PHE A 34 -51.42 8.57 -32.95
CA PHE A 34 -52.83 8.22 -33.19
C PHE A 34 -53.60 7.93 -31.90
N MET A 35 -52.93 7.35 -30.90
CA MET A 35 -53.49 7.18 -29.56
C MET A 35 -53.84 8.56 -28.97
N LYS A 36 -52.88 9.49 -28.88
CA LYS A 36 -53.12 10.85 -28.35
C LYS A 36 -54.24 11.58 -29.08
N LYS A 37 -54.25 11.51 -30.41
CA LYS A 37 -55.33 12.08 -31.22
C LYS A 37 -56.70 11.45 -30.89
N ALA A 38 -56.77 10.13 -30.74
CA ALA A 38 -58.01 9.45 -30.36
C ALA A 38 -58.45 9.76 -28.91
N LEU A 39 -57.50 10.06 -28.02
CA LEU A 39 -57.77 10.55 -26.66
C LEU A 39 -58.38 11.97 -26.71
N ASP A 40 -57.84 12.85 -27.54
CA ASP A 40 -58.38 14.21 -27.73
C ASP A 40 -59.78 14.20 -28.35
N GLU A 41 -60.06 13.22 -29.23
CA GLU A 41 -61.37 12.99 -29.85
C GLU A 41 -62.35 12.22 -28.95
N ASP A 42 -61.97 11.89 -27.70
CA ASP A 42 -62.73 11.14 -26.71
C ASP A 42 -63.16 9.72 -27.15
N ASN A 43 -62.45 9.14 -28.12
CA ASN A 43 -62.73 7.82 -28.66
C ASN A 43 -61.88 6.74 -27.97
N LEU A 44 -62.35 6.31 -26.79
CA LEU A 44 -61.68 5.31 -25.95
C LEU A 44 -61.36 4.00 -26.70
N ARG A 45 -62.26 3.52 -27.57
CA ARG A 45 -62.07 2.24 -28.28
C ARG A 45 -60.92 2.30 -29.26
N GLU A 46 -60.83 3.38 -30.04
CA GLU A 46 -59.70 3.59 -30.95
C GLU A 46 -58.42 3.90 -30.17
N ALA A 47 -58.49 4.68 -29.10
CA ALA A 47 -57.34 4.95 -28.25
C ALA A 47 -56.72 3.65 -27.72
N LEU A 48 -57.53 2.76 -27.13
CA LEU A 48 -57.09 1.45 -26.64
C LEU A 48 -56.60 0.53 -27.76
N ARG A 49 -57.18 0.59 -28.96
CA ARG A 49 -56.69 -0.16 -30.13
C ARG A 49 -55.28 0.29 -30.51
N TYR A 50 -55.02 1.60 -30.55
CA TYR A 50 -53.70 2.15 -30.83
C TYR A 50 -52.71 1.91 -29.68
N SER A 51 -53.14 1.98 -28.41
CA SER A 51 -52.33 1.61 -27.25
C SER A 51 -51.94 0.14 -27.30
N ALA A 52 -52.88 -0.75 -27.61
CA ALA A 52 -52.61 -2.19 -27.74
C ALA A 52 -51.68 -2.50 -28.93
N ALA A 53 -51.81 -1.77 -30.04
CA ALA A 53 -50.90 -1.88 -31.18
C ALA A 53 -49.49 -1.38 -30.84
N MET A 54 -49.37 -0.25 -30.13
CA MET A 54 -48.11 0.29 -29.62
C MET A 54 -47.40 -0.72 -28.70
N LEU A 55 -48.12 -1.25 -27.71
CA LEU A 55 -47.61 -2.29 -26.80
C LEU A 55 -47.33 -3.61 -27.52
N GLY A 56 -47.92 -3.82 -28.69
CA GLY A 56 -47.65 -4.95 -29.56
C GLY A 56 -46.19 -5.04 -29.97
N GLU A 57 -45.50 -3.90 -30.13
CA GLU A 57 -44.08 -3.83 -30.50
C GLU A 57 -43.16 -4.40 -29.40
N LEU A 58 -43.57 -4.30 -28.12
CA LEU A 58 -42.85 -4.90 -26.99
C LEU A 58 -42.86 -6.44 -27.02
N ARG A 59 -43.60 -7.06 -27.94
CA ARG A 59 -43.58 -8.51 -28.18
C ARG A 59 -42.42 -8.95 -29.07
N THR A 60 -41.55 -8.06 -29.53
CA THR A 60 -40.35 -8.47 -30.29
C THR A 60 -39.43 -9.36 -29.44
N SER A 61 -38.79 -10.34 -30.08
CA SER A 61 -37.72 -11.19 -29.52
C SER A 61 -36.35 -10.87 -30.12
N GLN A 62 -36.28 -9.96 -31.09
CA GLN A 62 -35.08 -9.74 -31.90
C GLN A 62 -34.11 -8.76 -31.25
N LEU A 63 -34.60 -7.92 -30.33
CA LEU A 63 -33.80 -6.90 -29.66
C LEU A 63 -32.99 -7.47 -28.49
N THR A 64 -31.77 -6.98 -28.31
CA THR A 64 -31.00 -7.18 -27.09
C THR A 64 -31.68 -6.50 -25.89
N PRO A 65 -31.42 -6.94 -24.64
CA PRO A 65 -32.04 -6.34 -23.46
C PRO A 65 -31.82 -4.83 -23.30
N GLN A 66 -30.66 -4.30 -23.71
CA GLN A 66 -30.42 -2.85 -23.69
C GLN A 66 -31.33 -2.10 -24.67
N LYS A 67 -31.41 -2.58 -25.92
CA LYS A 67 -32.26 -1.95 -26.94
C LYS A 67 -33.74 -2.14 -26.63
N TYR A 68 -34.10 -3.27 -26.02
CA TYR A 68 -35.43 -3.49 -25.47
C TYR A 68 -35.75 -2.51 -24.34
N PHE A 69 -34.79 -2.19 -23.45
CA PHE A 69 -34.96 -1.18 -22.42
C PHE A 69 -35.20 0.22 -23.02
N GLU A 70 -34.47 0.61 -24.06
CA GLU A 70 -34.71 1.87 -24.78
C GLU A 70 -36.14 1.95 -25.35
N LEU A 71 -36.60 0.88 -26.01
CA LEU A 71 -37.97 0.78 -26.53
C LEU A 71 -39.03 0.78 -25.41
N TYR A 72 -38.74 0.08 -24.31
CA TYR A 72 -39.58 0.05 -23.12
C TYR A 72 -39.74 1.46 -22.53
N MET A 73 -38.66 2.23 -22.38
CA MET A 73 -38.71 3.59 -21.83
C MET A 73 -39.53 4.56 -22.70
N GLN A 74 -39.44 4.43 -24.02
CA GLN A 74 -40.28 5.19 -24.95
C GLN A 74 -41.76 4.84 -24.75
N THR A 75 -42.07 3.53 -24.74
CA THR A 75 -43.45 3.05 -24.56
C THR A 75 -44.01 3.41 -23.17
N PHE A 76 -43.16 3.39 -22.14
CA PHE A 76 -43.49 3.76 -20.76
C PHE A 76 -43.94 5.21 -20.65
N THR A 77 -43.22 6.13 -21.28
CA THR A 77 -43.58 7.56 -21.31
C THR A 77 -44.97 7.76 -21.94
N GLU A 78 -45.25 7.00 -23.01
CA GLU A 78 -46.55 7.06 -23.68
C GLU A 78 -47.69 6.45 -22.83
N LEU A 79 -47.40 5.42 -22.04
CA LEU A 79 -48.36 4.87 -21.08
C LEU A 79 -48.72 5.85 -19.95
N GLN A 80 -47.81 6.73 -19.54
CA GLN A 80 -48.11 7.76 -18.54
C GLN A 80 -49.16 8.76 -19.04
N HIS A 81 -49.15 9.09 -20.34
CA HIS A 81 -50.21 9.90 -20.94
C HIS A 81 -51.57 9.20 -20.91
N LEU A 82 -51.58 7.89 -21.18
CA LEU A 82 -52.78 7.07 -21.09
C LEU A 82 -53.30 6.97 -19.65
N GLU A 83 -52.41 6.86 -18.66
CA GLU A 83 -52.77 6.87 -17.24
C GLU A 83 -53.45 8.20 -16.83
N MET A 84 -52.91 9.34 -17.27
CA MET A 84 -53.52 10.65 -17.03
C MET A 84 -54.92 10.73 -17.62
N PHE A 85 -55.12 10.22 -18.84
CA PHE A 85 -56.43 10.19 -19.46
C PHE A 85 -57.43 9.32 -18.69
N PHE A 86 -57.04 8.13 -18.20
CA PHE A 86 -57.94 7.30 -17.38
C PHE A 86 -58.35 7.98 -16.06
N LYS A 87 -57.55 8.92 -15.54
CA LYS A 87 -57.96 9.74 -14.39
C LYS A 87 -59.01 10.78 -14.77
N GLU A 88 -58.91 11.34 -15.98
CA GLU A 88 -59.88 12.33 -16.49
C GLU A 88 -61.22 11.67 -16.88
N GLU A 89 -61.18 10.49 -17.48
CA GLU A 89 -62.38 9.72 -17.84
C GLU A 89 -63.27 9.38 -16.65
N HIS A 90 -62.67 9.10 -15.49
CA HIS A 90 -63.43 8.86 -14.28
C HIS A 90 -64.13 10.11 -13.76
N LYS A 91 -63.52 11.30 -13.92
CA LYS A 91 -64.22 12.57 -13.63
C LYS A 91 -65.46 12.76 -14.51
N LYS A 92 -65.52 12.11 -15.68
CA LYS A 92 -66.68 12.10 -16.57
C LYS A 92 -67.74 11.05 -16.20
N GLY A 93 -67.53 10.25 -15.13
CA GLY A 93 -68.54 9.38 -14.54
C GLY A 93 -68.52 7.91 -14.97
N ARG A 94 -67.44 7.42 -15.62
CA ARG A 94 -67.26 5.98 -15.91
C ARG A 94 -66.66 5.25 -14.69
N GLN A 95 -67.18 4.06 -14.39
CA GLN A 95 -66.66 3.20 -13.32
C GLN A 95 -65.37 2.51 -13.77
N TYR A 96 -64.42 2.33 -12.86
CA TYR A 96 -63.16 1.66 -13.18
C TYR A 96 -63.30 0.16 -13.38
N SER A 97 -64.35 -0.46 -12.82
CA SER A 97 -64.71 -1.87 -13.07
C SER A 97 -64.90 -2.16 -14.56
N ASP A 98 -65.70 -1.33 -15.25
CA ASP A 98 -65.97 -1.49 -16.68
C ASP A 98 -64.71 -1.30 -17.53
N LEU A 99 -63.85 -0.35 -17.13
CA LEU A 99 -62.56 -0.13 -17.79
C LEU A 99 -61.61 -1.31 -17.58
N TYR A 100 -61.60 -1.90 -16.38
CA TYR A 100 -60.78 -3.06 -16.03
C TYR A 100 -61.21 -4.31 -16.79
N GLU A 101 -62.51 -4.51 -17.05
CA GLU A 101 -63.01 -5.57 -17.93
C GLU A 101 -62.68 -5.28 -19.40
N LEU A 102 -62.89 -4.03 -19.84
CA LEU A 102 -62.74 -3.67 -21.25
C LEU A 102 -61.30 -3.81 -21.75
N VAL A 103 -60.29 -3.50 -20.93
CA VAL A 103 -58.88 -3.71 -21.31
C VAL A 103 -58.50 -5.19 -21.39
N GLN A 104 -59.24 -6.10 -20.75
CA GLN A 104 -58.99 -7.54 -20.82
C GLN A 104 -59.34 -8.14 -22.19
N HIS A 105 -60.18 -7.48 -22.99
CA HIS A 105 -60.48 -7.92 -24.36
C HIS A 105 -59.32 -7.74 -25.34
N ALA A 106 -58.22 -7.09 -24.95
CA ALA A 106 -57.02 -6.99 -25.78
C ALA A 106 -56.50 -8.40 -26.15
N GLY A 107 -56.37 -8.70 -27.45
CA GLY A 107 -56.14 -10.07 -27.93
C GLY A 107 -54.82 -10.69 -27.46
N TYR A 108 -53.75 -9.90 -27.35
CA TYR A 108 -52.43 -10.38 -26.92
C TYR A 108 -52.18 -10.15 -25.43
N VAL A 109 -51.59 -11.14 -24.76
CA VAL A 109 -51.34 -11.11 -23.30
C VAL A 109 -50.47 -9.94 -22.85
N LEU A 110 -49.40 -9.60 -23.58
CA LEU A 110 -48.46 -8.56 -23.13
C LEU A 110 -49.10 -7.16 -23.13
N PRO A 111 -49.71 -6.68 -24.24
CA PRO A 111 -50.49 -5.44 -24.22
C PRO A 111 -51.59 -5.43 -23.16
N ARG A 112 -52.29 -6.56 -23.00
CA ARG A 112 -53.36 -6.71 -22.00
C ARG A 112 -52.84 -6.44 -20.59
N MET A 113 -51.71 -7.04 -20.21
CA MET A 113 -51.16 -6.88 -18.86
C MET A 113 -50.68 -5.45 -18.58
N TYR A 114 -50.04 -4.78 -19.55
CA TYR A 114 -49.64 -3.38 -19.37
C TYR A 114 -50.85 -2.45 -19.19
N LEU A 115 -51.90 -2.64 -20.00
CA LEU A 115 -53.16 -1.89 -19.85
C LEU A 115 -53.89 -2.23 -18.55
N LEU A 116 -53.84 -3.48 -18.11
CA LEU A 116 -54.42 -3.89 -16.84
C LEU A 116 -53.68 -3.28 -15.65
N CYS A 117 -52.34 -3.19 -15.72
CA CYS A 117 -51.54 -2.51 -14.70
C CYS A 117 -51.82 -1.00 -14.64
N THR A 118 -51.97 -0.31 -15.79
CA THR A 118 -52.33 1.12 -15.80
C THR A 118 -53.71 1.35 -15.21
N VAL A 119 -54.72 0.63 -15.69
CA VAL A 119 -56.10 0.77 -15.20
C VAL A 119 -56.21 0.35 -13.75
N GLY A 120 -55.58 -0.76 -13.36
CA GLY A 120 -55.54 -1.24 -11.97
C GLY A 120 -54.95 -0.22 -11.02
N SER A 121 -53.93 0.53 -11.44
CA SER A 121 -53.36 1.62 -10.63
C SER A 121 -54.33 2.78 -10.41
N CYS A 122 -55.09 3.15 -11.44
CA CYS A 122 -56.14 4.16 -11.33
C CYS A 122 -57.32 3.65 -10.49
N TYR A 123 -57.62 2.36 -10.60
CA TYR A 123 -58.67 1.70 -9.84
C TYR A 123 -58.37 1.70 -8.34
N ILE A 124 -57.13 1.40 -7.95
CA ILE A 124 -56.70 1.50 -6.53
C ILE A 124 -56.82 2.94 -6.02
N ARG A 125 -56.38 3.93 -6.80
CA ARG A 125 -56.47 5.36 -6.42
C ARG A 125 -57.92 5.85 -6.23
N SER A 126 -58.86 5.26 -6.97
CA SER A 126 -60.28 5.62 -6.88
C SER A 126 -60.95 5.14 -5.58
N LYS A 127 -60.32 4.20 -4.85
CA LYS A 127 -60.85 3.57 -3.63
C LYS A 127 -62.17 2.83 -3.82
N GLU A 128 -62.55 2.50 -5.06
CA GLU A 128 -63.75 1.70 -5.37
C GLU A 128 -63.61 0.23 -4.91
N THR A 129 -62.39 -0.29 -4.76
CA THR A 129 -62.11 -1.67 -4.32
C THR A 129 -60.85 -1.70 -3.46
N ALA A 130 -60.72 -2.73 -2.62
CA ALA A 130 -59.55 -2.90 -1.76
C ALA A 130 -58.27 -3.05 -2.61
N ALA A 131 -57.23 -2.29 -2.25
CA ALA A 131 -55.95 -2.33 -2.94
C ALA A 131 -55.35 -3.74 -2.97
N LYS A 132 -55.49 -4.48 -1.86
CA LYS A 132 -55.10 -5.89 -1.70
C LYS A 132 -55.60 -6.78 -2.83
N ASP A 133 -56.88 -6.70 -3.16
CA ASP A 133 -57.50 -7.63 -4.11
C ASP A 133 -56.99 -7.37 -5.53
N ILE A 134 -56.89 -6.10 -5.92
CA ILE A 134 -56.35 -5.70 -7.24
C ILE A 134 -54.86 -6.04 -7.32
N LEU A 135 -54.06 -5.71 -6.30
CA LEU A 135 -52.63 -6.00 -6.29
C LEU A 135 -52.35 -7.50 -6.36
N LYS A 136 -53.12 -8.31 -5.63
CA LYS A 136 -53.04 -9.77 -5.66
C LYS A 136 -53.44 -10.32 -7.03
N ASP A 137 -54.54 -9.85 -7.60
CA ASP A 137 -54.98 -10.25 -8.94
C ASP A 137 -53.94 -9.90 -10.01
N LEU A 138 -53.41 -8.67 -10.01
CA LEU A 138 -52.39 -8.23 -10.97
C LEU A 138 -51.11 -9.07 -10.90
N VAL A 139 -50.63 -9.40 -9.69
CA VAL A 139 -49.42 -10.25 -9.53
C VAL A 139 -49.65 -11.68 -10.00
N GLU A 140 -50.84 -12.24 -9.74
CA GLU A 140 -51.24 -13.56 -10.20
C GLU A 140 -51.40 -13.60 -11.73
N LEU A 141 -52.08 -12.63 -12.33
CA LEU A 141 -52.26 -12.51 -13.78
C LEU A 141 -50.92 -12.29 -14.51
N CYS A 142 -49.99 -11.54 -13.90
CA CYS A 142 -48.63 -11.38 -14.44
C CYS A 142 -47.85 -12.71 -14.53
N LYS A 143 -48.27 -13.78 -13.84
CA LYS A 143 -47.71 -15.14 -14.06
C LYS A 143 -48.00 -15.67 -15.46
N GLY A 144 -48.96 -15.10 -16.20
CA GLY A 144 -49.21 -15.45 -17.60
C GLY A 144 -48.04 -15.15 -18.55
N VAL A 145 -47.13 -14.23 -18.18
CA VAL A 145 -45.97 -13.86 -19.02
C VAL A 145 -44.70 -14.53 -18.50
N GLN A 146 -44.40 -15.72 -19.04
CA GLN A 146 -43.24 -16.52 -18.65
C GLN A 146 -41.95 -16.24 -19.44
N HIS A 147 -42.01 -15.33 -20.43
CA HIS A 147 -40.81 -14.94 -21.18
C HIS A 147 -39.90 -14.06 -20.30
N PRO A 148 -38.60 -14.39 -20.10
CA PRO A 148 -37.75 -13.72 -19.12
C PRO A 148 -37.67 -12.19 -19.26
N THR A 149 -37.22 -11.68 -20.41
CA THR A 149 -37.05 -10.23 -20.62
C THR A 149 -38.37 -9.47 -20.51
N ARG A 150 -39.40 -9.89 -21.23
CA ARG A 150 -40.73 -9.26 -21.23
C ARG A 150 -41.39 -9.29 -19.86
N GLY A 151 -41.28 -10.43 -19.16
CA GLY A 151 -41.85 -10.60 -17.82
C GLY A 151 -41.13 -9.74 -16.79
N LEU A 152 -39.79 -9.62 -16.86
CA LEU A 152 -39.02 -8.73 -15.99
C LEU A 152 -39.42 -7.27 -16.17
N PHE A 153 -39.53 -6.77 -17.40
CA PHE A 153 -39.95 -5.39 -17.64
C PHE A 153 -41.42 -5.15 -17.26
N LEU A 154 -42.33 -6.09 -17.54
CA LEU A 154 -43.72 -5.99 -17.11
C LEU A 154 -43.86 -5.96 -15.58
N ARG A 155 -43.11 -6.80 -14.87
CA ARG A 155 -43.13 -6.84 -13.40
C ARG A 155 -42.44 -5.65 -12.77
N SER A 156 -41.38 -5.14 -13.42
CA SER A 156 -40.77 -3.86 -13.03
C SER A 156 -41.75 -2.70 -13.23
N TYR A 157 -42.53 -2.72 -14.30
CA TYR A 157 -43.58 -1.74 -14.55
C TYR A 157 -44.67 -1.80 -13.49
N LEU A 158 -45.18 -2.99 -13.18
CA LEU A 158 -46.16 -3.21 -12.11
C LEU A 158 -45.65 -2.62 -10.78
N CYS A 159 -44.40 -2.94 -10.42
CA CYS A 159 -43.77 -2.48 -9.18
C CYS A 159 -43.63 -0.94 -9.13
N GLN A 160 -43.28 -0.31 -10.27
CA GLN A 160 -43.16 1.14 -10.37
C GLN A 160 -44.52 1.84 -10.26
N VAL A 161 -45.55 1.28 -10.88
CA VAL A 161 -46.91 1.82 -10.87
C VAL A 161 -47.57 1.62 -9.50
N SER A 162 -47.26 0.52 -8.80
CA SER A 162 -47.80 0.23 -7.47
C SER A 162 -47.08 0.96 -6.33
N ARG A 163 -45.89 1.54 -6.54
CA ARG A 163 -45.04 2.11 -5.48
C ARG A 163 -45.78 3.04 -4.51
N GLY A 164 -46.60 3.96 -5.02
CA GLY A 164 -47.37 4.91 -4.20
C GLY A 164 -48.75 4.42 -3.78
N LEU A 165 -49.06 3.14 -4.02
CA LEU A 165 -50.38 2.52 -3.87
C LEU A 165 -50.35 1.33 -2.92
N LEU A 166 -49.20 1.07 -2.28
CA LEU A 166 -49.06 -0.03 -1.33
C LEU A 166 -49.77 0.34 0.00
N PRO A 167 -50.51 -0.61 0.61
CA PRO A 167 -50.97 -0.45 1.98
C PRO A 167 -49.77 -0.40 2.93
N ASP A 168 -49.51 0.75 3.53
CA ASP A 168 -48.40 0.98 4.46
C ASP A 168 -48.91 1.77 5.67
N VAL A 169 -48.17 1.80 6.77
CA VAL A 169 -48.56 2.52 7.99
C VAL A 169 -48.68 4.01 7.70
N GLY A 170 -49.85 4.58 7.93
CA GLY A 170 -50.14 5.98 7.63
C GLY A 170 -50.46 6.26 6.16
N SER A 171 -50.54 5.24 5.31
CA SER A 171 -50.97 5.40 3.91
C SER A 171 -52.49 5.48 3.82
N GLU A 172 -53.01 6.21 2.82
CA GLU A 172 -54.45 6.36 2.59
C GLU A 172 -55.19 5.05 2.28
N TYR A 173 -54.44 3.96 2.09
CA TYR A 173 -54.91 2.64 1.71
C TYR A 173 -54.86 1.65 2.89
N GLU A 174 -54.41 2.10 4.08
CA GLU A 174 -54.41 1.32 5.31
C GLU A 174 -55.85 1.07 5.81
N GLY A 175 -56.15 -0.17 6.23
CA GLY A 175 -57.44 -0.56 6.79
C GLY A 175 -58.31 -1.33 5.78
N ALA A 176 -59.29 -0.67 5.16
CA ALA A 176 -60.20 -1.34 4.21
C ALA A 176 -59.51 -1.78 2.90
N GLY A 177 -58.34 -1.20 2.59
CA GLY A 177 -57.56 -1.50 1.39
C GLY A 177 -56.53 -2.62 1.53
N GLY A 178 -56.24 -3.07 2.77
CA GLY A 178 -55.20 -4.05 3.07
C GLY A 178 -54.31 -3.62 4.23
N ASP A 179 -53.35 -4.47 4.58
CA ASP A 179 -52.33 -4.20 5.59
C ASP A 179 -50.90 -4.27 5.03
N ILE A 180 -49.92 -3.94 5.87
CA ILE A 180 -48.49 -3.99 5.52
C ILE A 180 -48.08 -5.41 5.10
N THR A 181 -48.70 -6.44 5.69
CA THR A 181 -48.38 -7.83 5.36
C THR A 181 -48.77 -8.18 3.94
N ASP A 182 -49.88 -7.62 3.44
CA ASP A 182 -50.31 -7.73 2.05
C ASP A 182 -49.34 -7.00 1.09
N ALA A 183 -48.84 -5.82 1.47
CA ALA A 183 -47.84 -5.09 0.69
C ALA A 183 -46.52 -5.86 0.60
N VAL A 184 -46.05 -6.40 1.72
CA VAL A 184 -44.86 -7.25 1.80
C VAL A 184 -45.06 -8.53 0.98
N ASP A 185 -46.19 -9.21 1.11
CA ASP A 185 -46.50 -10.42 0.34
C ASP A 185 -46.54 -10.14 -1.17
N PHE A 186 -47.15 -9.03 -1.59
CA PHE A 186 -47.15 -8.59 -2.99
C PHE A 186 -45.72 -8.41 -3.52
N LEU A 187 -44.88 -7.67 -2.78
CA LEU A 187 -43.49 -7.41 -3.19
C LEU A 187 -42.66 -8.70 -3.22
N LEU A 188 -42.82 -9.59 -2.23
CA LEU A 188 -42.09 -10.86 -2.14
C LEU A 188 -42.50 -11.87 -3.21
N VAL A 189 -43.79 -11.95 -3.56
CA VAL A 189 -44.25 -12.79 -4.67
C VAL A 189 -43.73 -12.24 -6.00
N ASN A 190 -43.78 -10.91 -6.19
CA ASN A 190 -43.23 -10.30 -7.39
C ASN A 190 -41.71 -10.52 -7.51
N PHE A 191 -40.97 -10.33 -6.41
CA PHE A 191 -39.55 -10.62 -6.30
C PHE A 191 -39.24 -12.09 -6.64
N THR A 192 -39.98 -13.04 -6.08
CA THR A 192 -39.79 -14.47 -6.32
C THR A 192 -39.95 -14.81 -7.80
N GLU A 193 -41.01 -14.31 -8.45
CA GLU A 193 -41.23 -14.55 -9.87
C GLU A 193 -40.21 -13.83 -10.76
N MET A 194 -39.78 -12.61 -10.41
CA MET A 194 -38.71 -11.92 -11.11
C MET A 194 -37.37 -12.65 -11.00
N ASN A 195 -37.03 -13.17 -9.82
CA ASN A 195 -35.83 -13.98 -9.63
C ASN A 195 -35.86 -15.25 -10.49
N LYS A 196 -37.01 -15.97 -10.51
CA LYS A 196 -37.19 -17.16 -11.37
C LYS A 196 -37.02 -16.83 -12.86
N LEU A 197 -37.60 -15.72 -13.34
CA LEU A 197 -37.44 -15.27 -14.72
C LEU A 197 -35.99 -14.92 -15.03
N TRP A 198 -35.32 -14.23 -14.11
CA TRP A 198 -33.94 -13.83 -14.28
C TRP A 198 -32.96 -15.01 -14.28
N VAL A 199 -33.17 -16.02 -13.44
CA VAL A 199 -32.40 -17.28 -13.48
C VAL A 199 -32.71 -18.06 -14.76
N ARG A 200 -33.97 -18.07 -15.22
CA ARG A 200 -34.35 -18.72 -16.49
C ARG A 200 -33.61 -18.13 -17.69
N MET A 201 -33.24 -16.84 -17.67
CA MET A 201 -32.40 -16.24 -18.72
C MET A 201 -31.08 -16.98 -18.91
N GLN A 202 -30.49 -17.55 -17.86
CA GLN A 202 -29.23 -18.27 -17.95
C GLN A 202 -29.32 -19.48 -18.89
N HIS A 203 -30.47 -20.15 -18.89
CA HIS A 203 -30.75 -21.37 -19.63
C HIS A 203 -31.42 -21.12 -20.99
N GLN A 204 -31.66 -19.86 -21.36
CA GLN A 204 -32.29 -19.53 -22.64
C GLN A 204 -31.25 -19.51 -23.76
N GLY A 205 -31.46 -20.32 -24.80
CA GLY A 205 -30.59 -20.34 -26.00
C GLY A 205 -29.36 -21.26 -25.88
N SER A 206 -28.43 -21.13 -26.82
CA SER A 206 -27.25 -22.01 -26.92
C SER A 206 -26.17 -21.69 -25.88
N ASN A 207 -25.38 -22.68 -25.47
CA ASN A 207 -24.25 -22.50 -24.54
C ASN A 207 -23.16 -21.56 -25.08
N ARG A 208 -23.04 -21.40 -26.41
CA ARG A 208 -22.07 -20.47 -27.02
C ARG A 208 -22.32 -19.00 -26.65
N ASP A 209 -23.57 -18.66 -26.35
CA ASP A 209 -23.98 -17.30 -25.98
C ASP A 209 -23.97 -17.04 -24.47
N LYS A 210 -23.42 -17.97 -23.66
CA LYS A 210 -23.46 -17.91 -22.18
C LYS A 210 -22.88 -16.60 -21.66
N ASP A 211 -21.68 -16.22 -22.08
CA ASP A 211 -21.01 -15.00 -21.61
C ASP A 211 -21.78 -13.72 -21.99
N ARG A 212 -22.42 -13.71 -23.16
CA ARG A 212 -23.29 -12.59 -23.58
C ARG A 212 -24.49 -12.48 -22.64
N ARG A 213 -25.13 -13.61 -22.32
CA ARG A 213 -26.28 -13.63 -21.39
C ARG A 213 -25.89 -13.23 -19.98
N GLU A 214 -24.72 -13.62 -19.49
CA GLU A 214 -24.25 -13.21 -18.17
C GLU A 214 -24.08 -11.69 -18.07
N ARG A 215 -23.53 -11.05 -19.12
CA ARG A 215 -23.46 -9.57 -19.21
C ARG A 215 -24.85 -8.92 -19.26
N GLU A 216 -25.73 -9.43 -20.10
CA GLU A 216 -27.11 -8.95 -20.22
C GLU A 216 -27.89 -9.12 -18.90
N ARG A 217 -27.72 -10.24 -18.21
CA ARG A 217 -28.34 -10.52 -16.91
C ARG A 217 -27.85 -9.55 -15.84
N GLN A 218 -26.56 -9.22 -15.82
CA GLN A 218 -26.00 -8.24 -14.89
C GLN A 218 -26.65 -6.86 -15.06
N GLN A 219 -26.93 -6.45 -16.31
CA GLN A 219 -27.59 -5.17 -16.60
C GLN A 219 -29.05 -5.11 -16.15
N LEU A 220 -29.74 -6.26 -16.11
CA LEU A 220 -31.12 -6.37 -15.66
C LEU A 220 -31.26 -6.66 -14.16
N ALA A 221 -30.16 -6.87 -13.45
CA ALA A 221 -30.16 -7.23 -12.03
C ALA A 221 -30.92 -6.18 -11.18
N ASP A 222 -30.74 -4.90 -11.50
CA ASP A 222 -31.40 -3.75 -10.83
C ASP A 222 -32.92 -3.78 -10.90
N LEU A 223 -33.50 -4.41 -11.93
CA LEU A 223 -34.95 -4.58 -12.00
C LEU A 223 -35.46 -5.50 -10.89
N VAL A 224 -34.71 -6.55 -10.57
CA VAL A 224 -35.04 -7.49 -9.49
C VAL A 224 -34.78 -6.85 -8.14
N GLY A 225 -33.61 -6.21 -7.97
CA GLY A 225 -33.17 -5.54 -6.74
C GLY A 225 -34.12 -4.44 -6.26
N ARG A 226 -34.75 -3.70 -7.18
CA ARG A 226 -35.75 -2.66 -6.86
C ARG A 226 -36.89 -3.14 -5.96
N ASN A 227 -37.33 -4.39 -6.06
CA ASN A 227 -38.38 -4.91 -5.17
C ASN A 227 -37.91 -4.93 -3.71
N LEU A 228 -36.65 -5.29 -3.46
CA LEU A 228 -36.07 -5.31 -2.12
C LEU A 228 -35.86 -3.88 -1.59
N THR A 229 -35.41 -2.97 -2.46
CA THR A 229 -35.28 -1.55 -2.13
C THR A 229 -36.63 -0.91 -1.78
N TYR A 230 -37.72 -1.30 -2.44
CA TYR A 230 -39.05 -0.81 -2.07
C TYR A 230 -39.56 -1.46 -0.81
N ALA A 231 -39.27 -2.73 -0.57
CA ALA A 231 -39.60 -3.38 0.70
C ALA A 231 -38.92 -2.70 1.89
N SER A 232 -37.69 -2.19 1.73
CA SER A 232 -36.99 -1.46 2.78
C SER A 232 -37.42 0.01 2.94
N GLN A 233 -38.15 0.56 1.96
CA GLN A 233 -38.73 1.91 2.03
C GLN A 233 -40.12 1.93 2.67
N LEU A 234 -40.67 0.78 3.07
CA LEU A 234 -41.95 0.72 3.78
C LEU A 234 -41.75 1.22 5.21
N ASP A 235 -42.49 2.25 5.59
CA ASP A 235 -42.39 2.87 6.91
C ASP A 235 -42.93 1.92 8.00
N GLY A 236 -43.86 1.03 7.64
CA GLY A 236 -44.41 -0.01 8.53
C GLY A 236 -43.55 -1.26 8.73
N LEU A 237 -42.32 -1.30 8.18
CA LEU A 237 -41.46 -2.47 8.30
C LEU A 237 -40.83 -2.59 9.70
N ASP A 238 -41.55 -3.24 10.62
CA ASP A 238 -41.03 -3.58 11.94
C ASP A 238 -39.98 -4.70 11.91
N TYR A 239 -39.07 -4.68 12.90
CA TYR A 239 -38.07 -5.73 13.11
C TYR A 239 -38.67 -7.15 13.16
N LYS A 240 -39.84 -7.32 13.82
CA LYS A 240 -40.52 -8.62 13.92
C LYS A 240 -41.00 -9.14 12.56
N LEU A 241 -41.52 -8.25 11.71
CA LEU A 241 -41.99 -8.61 10.38
C LEU A 241 -40.80 -8.94 9.46
N TYR A 242 -39.71 -8.18 9.59
CA TYR A 242 -38.47 -8.43 8.87
C TYR A 242 -37.87 -9.81 9.24
N GLN A 243 -37.66 -10.07 10.54
CA GLN A 243 -37.08 -11.32 11.03
C GLN A 243 -37.97 -12.53 10.75
N GLY A 244 -39.28 -12.39 10.90
CA GLY A 244 -40.23 -13.50 10.79
C GLY A 244 -40.65 -13.85 9.35
N VAL A 245 -40.75 -12.87 8.45
CA VAL A 245 -41.39 -13.05 7.14
C VAL A 245 -40.48 -12.65 5.99
N VAL A 246 -39.96 -11.41 5.99
CA VAL A 246 -39.21 -10.87 4.84
C VAL A 246 -37.88 -11.60 4.66
N LEU A 247 -37.04 -11.62 5.69
CA LEU A 247 -35.69 -12.18 5.60
C LEU A 247 -35.71 -13.68 5.29
N PRO A 248 -36.49 -14.55 5.98
CA PRO A 248 -36.52 -15.97 5.68
C PRO A 248 -36.95 -16.28 4.24
N ARG A 249 -37.97 -15.58 3.72
CA ARG A 249 -38.45 -15.79 2.35
C ARG A 249 -37.44 -15.34 1.30
N VAL A 250 -36.78 -14.19 1.51
CA VAL A 250 -35.74 -13.72 0.60
C VAL A 250 -34.53 -14.66 0.63
N MET A 251 -34.09 -15.09 1.82
CA MET A 251 -32.97 -16.02 1.97
C MET A 251 -33.27 -17.38 1.34
N GLU A 252 -34.48 -17.91 1.50
CA GLU A 252 -34.92 -19.15 0.85
C GLU A 252 -34.79 -19.04 -0.67
N GLN A 253 -35.21 -17.92 -1.28
CA GLN A 253 -35.08 -17.72 -2.72
C GLN A 253 -33.62 -17.59 -3.18
N ILE A 254 -32.74 -16.98 -2.36
CA ILE A 254 -31.31 -16.87 -2.68
C ILE A 254 -30.64 -18.24 -2.62
N ILE A 255 -30.92 -19.06 -1.61
CA ILE A 255 -30.32 -20.40 -1.47
C ILE A 255 -30.84 -21.34 -2.57
N GLN A 256 -32.15 -21.34 -2.82
CA GLN A 256 -32.78 -22.24 -3.79
C GLN A 256 -32.46 -21.91 -5.24
N CYS A 257 -32.11 -20.67 -5.59
CA CYS A 257 -31.89 -20.29 -6.99
C CYS A 257 -30.65 -20.95 -7.62
N LYS A 258 -29.65 -21.33 -6.80
CA LYS A 258 -28.39 -22.00 -7.22
C LYS A 258 -27.71 -21.37 -8.44
N ASP A 259 -27.85 -20.05 -8.60
CA ASP A 259 -27.24 -19.27 -9.68
C ASP A 259 -26.24 -18.27 -9.13
N ASN A 260 -25.02 -18.28 -9.67
CA ASN A 260 -23.90 -17.53 -9.10
C ASN A 260 -24.11 -16.01 -9.13
N ILE A 261 -24.62 -15.48 -10.25
CA ILE A 261 -24.84 -14.04 -10.44
C ILE A 261 -26.00 -13.58 -9.54
N ALA A 262 -27.08 -14.37 -9.50
CA ALA A 262 -28.23 -14.04 -8.69
C ALA A 262 -27.92 -14.06 -7.20
N GLN A 263 -27.24 -15.11 -6.72
CA GLN A 263 -26.84 -15.21 -5.32
C GLN A 263 -25.94 -14.05 -4.89
N GLN A 264 -24.94 -13.72 -5.70
CA GLN A 264 -24.02 -12.64 -5.37
C GLN A 264 -24.73 -11.28 -5.29
N TYR A 265 -25.51 -10.94 -6.32
CA TYR A 265 -26.19 -9.65 -6.40
C TYR A 265 -27.29 -9.51 -5.35
N LEU A 266 -28.14 -10.52 -5.19
CA LEU A 266 -29.26 -10.44 -4.25
C LEU A 266 -28.80 -10.36 -2.80
N MET A 267 -27.73 -11.08 -2.44
CA MET A 267 -27.16 -10.96 -1.11
C MET A 267 -26.60 -9.55 -0.86
N GLN A 268 -25.93 -8.95 -1.84
CA GLN A 268 -25.50 -7.55 -1.76
C GLN A 268 -26.69 -6.59 -1.65
N CYS A 269 -27.78 -6.81 -2.38
CA CYS A 269 -28.99 -6.00 -2.27
C CYS A 269 -29.64 -6.09 -0.88
N VAL A 270 -29.61 -7.27 -0.23
CA VAL A 270 -30.09 -7.39 1.15
C VAL A 270 -29.19 -6.59 2.09
N ILE A 271 -27.87 -6.74 1.95
CA ILE A 271 -26.88 -6.04 2.78
C ILE A 271 -26.87 -4.53 2.54
N GLN A 272 -27.27 -4.03 1.37
CA GLN A 272 -27.29 -2.58 1.06
C GLN A 272 -28.68 -1.96 1.21
N GLY A 273 -29.74 -2.74 1.02
CA GLY A 273 -31.11 -2.26 0.96
C GLY A 273 -31.73 -2.03 2.33
N PHE A 274 -31.41 -2.86 3.33
CA PHE A 274 -32.03 -2.79 4.66
C PHE A 274 -31.16 -1.99 5.66
N PRO A 275 -31.76 -1.46 6.75
CA PRO A 275 -31.03 -0.79 7.83
C PRO A 275 -30.07 -1.71 8.61
N ASP A 276 -29.03 -1.11 9.18
CA ASP A 276 -27.99 -1.83 9.93
C ASP A 276 -28.49 -2.46 11.23
N GLU A 277 -29.45 -1.83 11.91
CA GLU A 277 -30.10 -2.35 13.13
C GLU A 277 -30.71 -3.76 12.91
N PHE A 278 -31.31 -3.97 11.74
CA PHE A 278 -31.88 -5.26 11.36
C PHE A 278 -30.78 -6.28 11.09
N HIS A 279 -29.67 -5.87 10.49
CA HIS A 279 -28.53 -6.74 10.21
C HIS A 279 -27.86 -7.25 11.49
N VAL A 280 -27.62 -6.38 12.48
CA VAL A 280 -27.00 -6.78 13.76
C VAL A 280 -27.83 -7.87 14.47
N SER A 281 -29.15 -7.72 14.43
CA SER A 281 -30.07 -8.64 15.12
C SER A 281 -30.33 -9.93 14.32
N THR A 282 -30.08 -9.94 13.01
CA THR A 282 -30.29 -11.09 12.11
C THR A 282 -29.00 -11.71 11.57
N LEU A 283 -27.85 -11.40 12.20
CA LEU A 283 -26.53 -11.94 11.82
C LEU A 283 -26.52 -13.46 11.68
N ASP A 284 -27.20 -14.19 12.58
CA ASP A 284 -27.20 -15.65 12.56
C ASP A 284 -27.82 -16.23 11.27
N VAL A 285 -28.88 -15.59 10.75
CA VAL A 285 -29.57 -16.03 9.53
C VAL A 285 -28.74 -15.66 8.30
N LEU A 286 -28.23 -14.43 8.23
CA LEU A 286 -27.41 -13.96 7.11
C LEU A 286 -26.11 -14.75 6.98
N LEU A 287 -25.39 -14.93 8.11
CA LEU A 287 -24.14 -15.68 8.15
C LEU A 287 -24.36 -17.18 7.98
N GLY A 288 -25.51 -17.71 8.40
CA GLY A 288 -25.90 -19.10 8.16
C GLY A 288 -26.14 -19.40 6.67
N ALA A 289 -26.56 -18.41 5.88
CA ALA A 289 -26.80 -18.57 4.44
C ALA A 289 -25.51 -18.56 3.60
N LEU A 290 -24.44 -17.89 4.05
CA LEU A 290 -23.19 -17.74 3.27
C LEU A 290 -22.53 -19.09 2.88
N PRO A 291 -22.43 -20.10 3.76
CA PRO A 291 -21.85 -21.38 3.41
C PRO A 291 -22.68 -22.20 2.41
N GLU A 292 -24.00 -21.97 2.35
CA GLU A 292 -24.92 -22.66 1.43
C GLU A 292 -24.89 -22.10 -0.01
N LEU A 293 -24.19 -20.98 -0.22
CA LEU A 293 -24.02 -20.38 -1.55
C LEU A 293 -23.11 -21.25 -2.43
N GLN A 294 -23.33 -21.19 -3.75
CA GLN A 294 -22.52 -21.93 -4.72
C GLN A 294 -21.03 -21.51 -4.64
N GLY A 295 -20.12 -22.47 -4.82
CA GLY A 295 -18.67 -22.25 -4.66
C GLY A 295 -18.05 -21.23 -5.63
N SER A 296 -18.71 -20.96 -6.75
CA SER A 296 -18.31 -19.93 -7.72
C SER A 296 -18.77 -18.52 -7.34
N VAL A 297 -19.59 -18.35 -6.30
CA VAL A 297 -20.00 -17.03 -5.79
C VAL A 297 -18.83 -16.38 -5.06
N LYS A 298 -18.59 -15.10 -5.32
CA LYS A 298 -17.54 -14.33 -4.63
C LYS A 298 -17.98 -13.94 -3.22
N VAL A 299 -18.05 -14.92 -2.32
CA VAL A 299 -18.51 -14.73 -0.93
C VAL A 299 -17.62 -13.73 -0.15
N HIS A 300 -16.31 -13.69 -0.46
CA HIS A 300 -15.40 -12.71 0.15
C HIS A 300 -15.85 -11.25 -0.06
N VAL A 301 -16.40 -10.91 -1.24
CA VAL A 301 -16.89 -9.54 -1.54
C VAL A 301 -18.14 -9.23 -0.73
N ILE A 302 -19.02 -10.22 -0.57
CA ILE A 302 -20.26 -10.08 0.21
C ILE A 302 -19.93 -9.85 1.68
N LEU A 303 -19.06 -10.70 2.25
CA LEU A 303 -18.68 -10.58 3.66
C LEU A 303 -17.89 -9.28 3.91
N ALA A 304 -16.99 -8.90 2.99
CA ALA A 304 -16.28 -7.63 3.10
C ALA A 304 -17.23 -6.43 3.12
N SER A 305 -18.18 -6.36 2.17
CA SER A 305 -19.18 -5.28 2.12
C SER A 305 -20.04 -5.22 3.39
N MET A 306 -20.37 -6.38 3.97
CA MET A 306 -21.13 -6.44 5.23
C MET A 306 -20.28 -5.95 6.41
N LEU A 307 -19.04 -6.42 6.53
CA LEU A 307 -18.12 -6.04 7.60
C LEU A 307 -17.77 -4.55 7.56
N ASP A 308 -17.51 -4.00 6.38
CA ASP A 308 -17.23 -2.56 6.20
C ASP A 308 -18.42 -1.71 6.63
N ARG A 309 -19.64 -2.14 6.31
CA ARG A 309 -20.87 -1.44 6.69
C ARG A 309 -21.10 -1.49 8.21
N LEU A 310 -20.98 -2.68 8.81
CA LEU A 310 -21.09 -2.85 10.26
C LEU A 310 -20.01 -2.08 11.04
N ALA A 311 -18.77 -2.06 10.52
CA ALA A 311 -17.68 -1.28 11.10
C ALA A 311 -17.95 0.22 11.03
N SER A 312 -18.47 0.71 9.89
CA SER A 312 -18.82 2.13 9.73
C SER A 312 -20.00 2.54 10.62
N TYR A 313 -20.94 1.64 10.85
CA TYR A 313 -22.04 1.85 11.78
C TYR A 313 -21.53 1.93 13.24
N ALA A 314 -20.62 1.03 13.63
CA ALA A 314 -19.99 1.05 14.95
C ALA A 314 -19.20 2.34 15.24
N THR A 315 -18.60 2.96 14.21
CA THR A 315 -17.93 4.26 14.38
C THR A 315 -18.90 5.44 14.47
N THR A 316 -20.15 5.27 14.04
CA THR A 316 -21.15 6.34 14.01
C THR A 316 -22.00 6.37 15.28
N ASP A 317 -22.37 5.20 15.82
CA ASP A 317 -23.16 5.07 17.04
C ASP A 317 -22.44 4.24 18.12
N GLU A 318 -22.06 4.89 19.21
CA GLU A 318 -21.34 4.28 20.34
C GLU A 318 -22.22 3.28 21.12
N SER A 319 -23.55 3.46 21.10
CA SER A 319 -24.53 2.54 21.72
C SER A 319 -24.57 1.14 21.07
N VAL A 320 -24.09 1.03 19.83
CA VAL A 320 -24.08 -0.23 19.08
C VAL A 320 -22.91 -1.11 19.53
N LEU A 321 -21.85 -0.55 20.10
CA LEU A 321 -20.73 -1.32 20.66
C LEU A 321 -21.20 -2.24 21.80
N GLU A 322 -22.12 -1.77 22.65
CA GLU A 322 -22.74 -2.60 23.69
C GLU A 322 -23.60 -3.71 23.08
N THR A 323 -24.33 -3.40 22.01
CA THR A 323 -25.17 -4.37 21.29
C THR A 323 -24.31 -5.44 20.60
N TYR A 324 -23.17 -5.07 20.00
CA TYR A 324 -22.22 -6.01 19.40
C TYR A 324 -21.55 -6.92 20.43
N SER A 325 -21.25 -6.37 21.61
CA SER A 325 -20.70 -7.12 22.74
C SER A 325 -21.72 -8.13 23.28
N GLN A 326 -22.99 -7.72 23.42
CA GLN A 326 -24.09 -8.60 23.83
C GLN A 326 -24.42 -9.68 22.79
N ALA A 327 -24.33 -9.35 21.51
CA ALA A 327 -24.61 -10.26 20.40
C ALA A 327 -23.43 -11.21 20.05
N ASP A 328 -22.28 -11.06 20.71
CA ASP A 328 -21.03 -11.77 20.41
C ASP A 328 -20.71 -11.80 18.90
N ALA A 329 -20.82 -10.62 18.28
CA ALA A 329 -20.75 -10.49 16.82
C ALA A 329 -19.43 -11.01 16.24
N PHE A 330 -18.31 -10.83 16.95
CA PHE A 330 -17.01 -11.32 16.49
C PHE A 330 -16.95 -12.86 16.43
N SER A 331 -17.44 -13.56 17.46
CA SER A 331 -17.43 -15.03 17.46
C SER A 331 -18.34 -15.59 16.37
N LYS A 332 -19.48 -14.95 16.11
CA LYS A 332 -20.38 -15.32 15.01
C LYS A 332 -19.76 -15.08 13.64
N LEU A 333 -19.15 -13.92 13.42
CA LEU A 333 -18.49 -13.56 12.16
C LEU A 333 -17.27 -14.44 11.88
N SER A 334 -16.43 -14.69 12.88
CA SER A 334 -15.26 -15.57 12.75
C SER A 334 -15.67 -17.03 12.52
N ALA A 335 -16.71 -17.52 13.21
CA ALA A 335 -17.25 -18.85 12.98
C ALA A 335 -17.87 -18.98 11.57
N ALA A 336 -18.54 -17.94 11.08
CA ALA A 336 -19.10 -17.92 9.73
C ALA A 336 -18.00 -17.92 8.66
N ALA A 337 -16.99 -17.05 8.79
CA ALA A 337 -15.82 -17.05 7.91
C ALA A 337 -15.10 -18.41 7.91
N THR A 338 -14.95 -19.03 9.08
CA THR A 338 -14.39 -20.39 9.22
C THR A 338 -15.25 -21.43 8.49
N LYS A 339 -16.58 -21.40 8.66
CA LYS A 339 -17.51 -22.33 7.98
C LYS A 339 -17.48 -22.15 6.46
N VAL A 340 -17.48 -20.91 5.97
CA VAL A 340 -17.37 -20.60 4.53
C VAL A 340 -16.06 -21.15 3.98
N ALA A 341 -14.93 -20.93 4.67
CA ALA A 341 -13.63 -21.44 4.25
C ALA A 341 -13.52 -22.98 4.28
N GLN A 342 -14.32 -23.67 5.11
CA GLN A 342 -14.36 -25.14 5.16
C GLN A 342 -15.26 -25.74 4.07
N GLN A 343 -16.44 -25.15 3.84
CA GLN A 343 -17.43 -25.70 2.91
C GLN A 343 -17.15 -25.34 1.44
N GLN A 344 -16.52 -24.20 1.18
CA GLN A 344 -16.18 -23.75 -0.17
C GLN A 344 -14.74 -24.13 -0.55
N SER A 345 -14.52 -25.39 -0.92
CA SER A 345 -13.19 -25.89 -1.35
C SER A 345 -12.67 -25.26 -2.64
N GLU A 346 -13.55 -24.70 -3.48
CA GLU A 346 -13.21 -24.07 -4.76
C GLU A 346 -12.70 -22.62 -4.64
N MET A 347 -12.84 -21.98 -3.47
CA MET A 347 -12.44 -20.58 -3.31
C MET A 347 -10.92 -20.43 -3.48
N PRO A 348 -10.37 -19.41 -4.17
CA PRO A 348 -8.92 -19.11 -4.24
C PRO A 348 -8.31 -18.70 -2.89
N ALA A 349 -6.99 -18.87 -2.71
CA ALA A 349 -6.32 -18.54 -1.45
C ALA A 349 -6.34 -17.03 -1.16
N GLY A 350 -6.17 -16.19 -2.20
CA GLY A 350 -6.26 -14.73 -2.04
C GLY A 350 -7.65 -14.23 -1.65
N ASP A 351 -8.71 -14.92 -2.06
CA ASP A 351 -10.09 -14.54 -1.70
C ASP A 351 -10.38 -14.89 -0.22
N ILE A 352 -9.83 -16.00 0.29
CA ILE A 352 -9.87 -16.33 1.73
C ILE A 352 -9.10 -15.27 2.53
N ALA A 353 -7.90 -14.88 2.07
CA ALA A 353 -7.12 -13.83 2.73
C ALA A 353 -7.90 -12.50 2.76
N SER A 354 -8.51 -12.09 1.65
CA SER A 354 -9.34 -10.87 1.57
C SER A 354 -10.54 -10.89 2.54
N MET A 355 -11.17 -12.05 2.74
CA MET A 355 -12.23 -12.22 3.73
C MET A 355 -11.73 -11.96 5.16
N TYR A 356 -10.56 -12.51 5.52
CA TYR A 356 -9.95 -12.29 6.83
C TYR A 356 -9.37 -10.87 7.00
N ILE A 357 -8.93 -10.20 5.92
CA ILE A 357 -8.58 -8.78 5.93
C ILE A 357 -9.77 -7.93 6.37
N ALA A 358 -10.95 -8.16 5.79
CA ALA A 358 -12.15 -7.42 6.17
C ALA A 358 -12.52 -7.69 7.64
N LEU A 359 -12.36 -8.92 8.12
CA LEU A 359 -12.60 -9.27 9.52
C LEU A 359 -11.60 -8.57 10.46
N LEU A 360 -10.34 -8.49 10.06
CA LEU A 360 -9.30 -7.79 10.81
C LEU A 360 -9.54 -6.27 10.85
N GLY A 361 -9.96 -5.68 9.72
CA GLY A 361 -10.37 -4.28 9.64
C GLY A 361 -11.58 -3.98 10.54
N PHE A 362 -12.55 -4.89 10.58
CA PHE A 362 -13.68 -4.81 11.51
C PHE A 362 -13.21 -4.88 12.97
N THR A 363 -12.35 -5.85 13.33
CA THR A 363 -11.85 -5.94 14.72
C THR A 363 -11.04 -4.71 15.13
N GLY A 364 -10.19 -4.18 14.25
CA GLY A 364 -9.39 -3.00 14.55
C GLY A 364 -10.25 -1.75 14.80
N LYS A 365 -11.36 -1.59 14.06
CA LYS A 365 -12.27 -0.45 14.21
C LYS A 365 -13.24 -0.59 15.38
N VAL A 366 -13.75 -1.81 15.64
CA VAL A 366 -14.81 -2.05 16.63
C VAL A 366 -14.26 -2.43 18.01
N TYR A 367 -13.13 -3.14 18.06
CA TYR A 367 -12.53 -3.64 19.30
C TYR A 367 -11.01 -3.34 19.35
N PRO A 368 -10.61 -2.05 19.42
CA PRO A 368 -9.20 -1.68 19.45
C PRO A 368 -8.44 -2.27 20.64
N ASP A 369 -9.10 -2.45 21.79
CA ASP A 369 -8.43 -2.90 23.01
C ASP A 369 -8.24 -4.44 23.11
N LYS A 370 -8.84 -5.22 22.20
CA LYS A 370 -8.88 -6.70 22.30
C LYS A 370 -7.98 -7.36 21.26
N LEU A 371 -6.67 -7.35 21.52
CA LEU A 371 -5.65 -8.02 20.70
C LEU A 371 -5.85 -9.55 20.57
N ASP A 372 -6.54 -10.18 21.53
CA ASP A 372 -6.91 -11.61 21.47
C ASP A 372 -7.76 -11.97 20.24
N TYR A 373 -8.61 -11.05 19.78
CA TYR A 373 -9.43 -11.27 18.59
C TYR A 373 -8.60 -11.22 17.32
N THR A 374 -7.65 -10.28 17.25
CA THR A 374 -6.66 -10.21 16.18
C THR A 374 -5.82 -11.49 16.11
N ASP A 375 -5.36 -12.00 17.24
CA ASP A 375 -4.60 -13.26 17.30
C ASP A 375 -5.44 -14.48 16.86
N LYS A 376 -6.72 -14.54 17.25
CA LYS A 376 -7.64 -15.58 16.75
C LYS A 376 -7.84 -15.52 15.24
N VAL A 377 -7.95 -14.33 14.65
CA VAL A 377 -8.04 -14.16 13.18
C VAL A 377 -6.79 -14.72 12.50
N TYR A 378 -5.60 -14.40 13.02
CA TYR A 378 -4.34 -14.96 12.52
C TYR A 378 -4.27 -16.47 12.65
N SER A 379 -4.67 -17.03 13.79
CA SER A 379 -4.70 -18.48 14.03
C SER A 379 -5.62 -19.20 13.04
N CYS A 380 -6.83 -18.68 12.84
CA CYS A 380 -7.79 -19.20 11.88
C CYS A 380 -7.24 -19.14 10.45
N LEU A 381 -6.71 -18.00 10.02
CA LEU A 381 -6.12 -17.83 8.70
C LEU A 381 -4.97 -18.82 8.46
N ALA A 382 -4.02 -18.90 9.39
CA ALA A 382 -2.86 -19.80 9.30
C ALA A 382 -3.32 -21.27 9.16
N ALA A 383 -4.29 -21.70 9.98
CA ALA A 383 -4.82 -23.04 9.92
C ALA A 383 -5.51 -23.35 8.58
N HIS A 384 -6.24 -22.39 8.00
CA HIS A 384 -6.93 -22.56 6.72
C HIS A 384 -5.97 -22.55 5.52
N LEU A 385 -5.00 -21.64 5.51
CA LEU A 385 -3.98 -21.59 4.46
C LEU A 385 -3.07 -22.82 4.52
N ALA A 386 -2.67 -23.27 5.71
CA ALA A 386 -1.89 -24.50 5.88
C ALA A 386 -2.66 -25.74 5.40
N LYS A 387 -3.94 -25.91 5.80
CA LYS A 387 -4.79 -27.02 5.33
C LYS A 387 -4.92 -27.04 3.80
N LYS A 388 -5.01 -25.87 3.18
CA LYS A 388 -5.16 -25.73 1.74
C LYS A 388 -3.86 -25.97 0.98
N ALA A 389 -2.72 -25.54 1.53
CA ALA A 389 -1.39 -25.87 1.01
C ALA A 389 -1.17 -27.40 1.01
N ILE A 390 -1.57 -28.08 2.11
CA ILE A 390 -1.55 -29.54 2.23
C ILE A 390 -2.48 -30.19 1.20
N ALA A 391 -3.72 -29.69 1.04
CA ALA A 391 -4.70 -30.23 0.09
C ALA A 391 -4.26 -30.10 -1.39
N LEU A 392 -3.48 -29.06 -1.71
CA LEU A 392 -2.98 -28.82 -3.07
C LEU A 392 -1.68 -29.57 -3.40
N GLN A 393 -1.10 -30.33 -2.46
CA GLN A 393 0.23 -30.96 -2.59
C GLN A 393 1.35 -29.99 -3.06
N ARG A 394 1.12 -28.67 -2.96
CA ARG A 394 2.09 -27.65 -3.29
C ARG A 394 2.82 -27.31 -2.00
N ARG A 395 4.12 -27.60 -1.98
CA ARG A 395 4.99 -27.37 -0.81
C ARG A 395 5.05 -25.90 -0.38
N GLU A 396 4.57 -24.97 -1.19
CA GLU A 396 4.59 -23.54 -0.88
C GLU A 396 3.38 -22.81 -1.49
N LEU A 397 2.91 -21.77 -0.80
CA LEU A 397 1.95 -20.77 -1.32
C LEU A 397 2.54 -19.96 -2.49
N SER A 398 3.84 -20.13 -2.80
CA SER A 398 4.72 -19.44 -3.77
C SER A 398 4.24 -19.38 -5.23
N SER A 399 3.00 -19.74 -5.55
CA SER A 399 2.50 -19.75 -6.93
C SER A 399 1.29 -18.84 -7.19
N ASP A 400 0.70 -18.20 -6.18
CA ASP A 400 -0.37 -17.20 -6.38
C ASP A 400 0.08 -15.81 -5.88
N PRO A 401 0.60 -14.93 -6.76
CA PRO A 401 1.07 -13.61 -6.37
C PRO A 401 -0.05 -12.71 -5.82
N ARG A 402 -1.32 -13.03 -6.09
CA ARG A 402 -2.45 -12.30 -5.53
C ARG A 402 -2.67 -12.68 -4.06
N ALA A 403 -2.49 -13.95 -3.69
CA ALA A 403 -2.63 -14.39 -2.32
C ALA A 403 -1.55 -13.79 -1.42
N GLU A 404 -0.29 -13.80 -1.88
CA GLU A 404 0.82 -13.21 -1.12
C GLU A 404 0.63 -11.71 -0.88
N LYS A 405 0.22 -10.94 -1.91
CA LYS A 405 -0.10 -9.51 -1.74
C LYS A 405 -1.20 -9.25 -0.71
N GLN A 406 -2.23 -10.10 -0.68
CA GLN A 406 -3.31 -9.98 0.29
C GLN A 406 -2.83 -10.35 1.70
N VAL A 407 -1.98 -11.36 1.86
CA VAL A 407 -1.39 -11.70 3.16
C VAL A 407 -0.47 -10.58 3.66
N VAL A 408 0.33 -9.97 2.79
CA VAL A 408 1.16 -8.79 3.15
C VAL A 408 0.26 -7.63 3.60
N ALA A 409 -0.83 -7.33 2.87
CA ALA A 409 -1.79 -6.31 3.26
C ALA A 409 -2.48 -6.63 4.61
N LEU A 410 -2.74 -7.91 4.89
CA LEU A 410 -3.30 -8.35 6.16
C LEU A 410 -2.31 -8.11 7.32
N LEU A 411 -1.03 -8.40 7.11
CA LEU A 411 0.01 -8.18 8.12
C LEU A 411 0.31 -6.68 8.34
N SER A 412 0.15 -5.83 7.33
CA SER A 412 0.38 -4.38 7.46
C SER A 412 -0.73 -3.65 8.23
N ILE A 413 -1.99 -4.10 8.17
CA ILE A 413 -3.12 -3.40 8.80
C ILE A 413 -2.92 -3.15 10.31
N PRO A 414 -2.53 -4.14 11.12
CA PRO A 414 -2.28 -3.89 12.55
C PRO A 414 -1.01 -3.09 12.81
N LEU A 415 -0.01 -3.15 11.92
CA LEU A 415 1.22 -2.35 12.05
C LEU A 415 0.96 -0.84 11.83
N ASP A 416 -0.09 -0.49 11.10
CA ASP A 416 -0.52 0.91 10.94
C ASP A 416 -1.39 1.39 12.11
N THR A 417 -2.05 0.48 12.83
CA THR A 417 -3.03 0.81 13.88
C THR A 417 -2.45 0.72 15.30
N TYR A 418 -1.52 -0.20 15.54
CA TYR A 418 -0.93 -0.49 16.84
C TYR A 418 0.59 -0.31 16.83
N ASP A 419 1.18 -0.25 18.03
CA ASP A 419 2.63 -0.33 18.19
C ASP A 419 3.17 -1.63 17.59
N ALA A 420 4.13 -1.52 16.67
CA ALA A 420 4.77 -2.66 16.02
C ALA A 420 5.25 -3.72 17.03
N VAL A 421 5.72 -3.31 18.20
CA VAL A 421 6.21 -4.23 19.23
C VAL A 421 5.09 -5.09 19.84
N THR A 422 3.88 -4.56 19.98
CA THR A 422 2.74 -5.32 20.51
C THR A 422 2.16 -6.25 19.46
N VAL A 423 2.20 -5.85 18.18
CA VAL A 423 1.79 -6.70 17.05
C VAL A 423 2.76 -7.86 16.83
N LEU A 424 4.06 -7.61 16.91
CA LEU A 424 5.09 -8.65 16.77
C LEU A 424 5.09 -9.64 17.94
N GLY A 425 4.59 -9.23 19.11
CA GLY A 425 4.41 -10.10 20.28
C GLY A 425 3.22 -11.06 20.19
N LEU A 426 2.41 -11.03 19.12
CA LEU A 426 1.28 -11.92 18.94
C LEU A 426 1.74 -13.35 18.62
N HIS A 427 1.19 -14.34 19.33
CA HIS A 427 1.62 -15.74 19.25
C HIS A 427 1.46 -16.35 17.84
N ASN A 428 0.43 -15.97 17.09
CA ASN A 428 0.15 -16.55 15.77
C ASN A 428 0.71 -15.71 14.60
N TYR A 429 1.33 -14.56 14.86
CA TYR A 429 1.95 -13.73 13.82
C TYR A 429 3.15 -14.41 13.12
N PRO A 430 4.10 -15.07 13.83
CA PRO A 430 5.17 -15.85 13.19
C PRO A 430 4.64 -16.98 12.32
N SER A 431 3.52 -17.60 12.71
CA SER A 431 2.92 -18.71 11.97
C SER A 431 2.43 -18.26 10.59
N VAL A 432 1.84 -17.06 10.47
CA VAL A 432 1.40 -16.50 9.18
C VAL A 432 2.59 -16.05 8.35
N MET A 433 3.63 -15.48 8.97
CA MET A 433 4.84 -15.04 8.30
C MET A 433 5.64 -16.20 7.70
N SER A 434 5.61 -17.39 8.32
CA SER A 434 6.23 -18.62 7.80
C SER A 434 5.59 -19.14 6.50
N LEU A 435 4.39 -18.66 6.14
CA LEU A 435 3.68 -19.05 4.92
C LEU A 435 4.09 -18.22 3.69
N LEU A 436 4.89 -17.16 3.87
CA LEU A 436 5.32 -16.26 2.80
C LEU A 436 6.50 -16.83 2.01
N SER A 437 6.61 -16.45 0.73
CA SER A 437 7.80 -16.75 -0.07
C SER A 437 8.98 -15.86 0.36
N PRO A 438 10.24 -16.29 0.18
CA PRO A 438 11.42 -15.49 0.55
C PRO A 438 11.41 -14.02 0.09
N PRO A 439 11.02 -13.67 -1.16
CA PRO A 439 11.01 -12.27 -1.60
C PRO A 439 9.90 -11.44 -0.92
N THR A 440 8.71 -11.99 -0.69
CA THR A 440 7.63 -11.26 0.00
C THR A 440 7.86 -11.17 1.50
N TYR A 441 8.53 -12.16 2.10
CA TYR A 441 9.02 -12.06 3.47
C TYR A 441 9.98 -10.88 3.60
N LYS A 442 10.93 -10.71 2.67
CA LYS A 442 11.87 -9.58 2.66
C LYS A 442 11.13 -8.23 2.58
N GLN A 443 10.14 -8.10 1.70
CA GLN A 443 9.30 -6.91 1.59
C GLN A 443 8.52 -6.61 2.89
N MET A 444 8.01 -7.65 3.55
CA MET A 444 7.31 -7.52 4.82
C MET A 444 8.25 -7.05 5.94
N ALA A 445 9.47 -7.59 6.00
CA ALA A 445 10.50 -7.16 6.94
C ALA A 445 10.85 -5.68 6.76
N VAL A 446 10.98 -5.19 5.52
CA VAL A 446 11.15 -3.76 5.22
C VAL A 446 9.98 -2.93 5.75
N THR A 447 8.75 -3.40 5.52
CA THR A 447 7.53 -2.73 5.98
C THR A 447 7.47 -2.63 7.51
N ILE A 448 7.82 -3.70 8.22
CA ILE A 448 7.90 -3.72 9.69
C ILE A 448 8.89 -2.66 10.19
N VAL A 449 10.10 -2.64 9.64
CA VAL A 449 11.14 -1.66 10.03
C VAL A 449 10.69 -0.23 9.74
N GLN A 450 10.06 0.02 8.58
CA GLN A 450 9.52 1.33 8.26
C GLN A 450 8.40 1.76 9.22
N SER A 451 7.50 0.86 9.60
CA SER A 451 6.43 1.16 10.57
C SER A 451 7.01 1.46 11.96
N MET A 452 8.03 0.73 12.41
CA MET A 452 8.76 1.03 13.66
C MET A 452 9.44 2.41 13.61
N LEU A 453 10.10 2.72 12.49
CA LEU A 453 10.76 4.01 12.28
C LEU A 453 9.76 5.18 12.26
N LYS A 454 8.58 4.98 11.66
CA LYS A 454 7.51 5.99 11.64
C LYS A 454 6.89 6.20 13.02
N ALA A 455 6.65 5.13 13.77
CA ALA A 455 6.06 5.19 15.11
C ALA A 455 7.06 5.69 16.17
N GLY A 456 8.37 5.58 15.92
CA GLY A 456 9.41 6.01 16.86
C GLY A 456 9.52 5.12 18.09
N THR A 457 9.20 3.83 17.96
CA THR A 457 9.05 2.91 19.10
C THR A 457 10.41 2.53 19.66
N LEU A 458 10.58 2.69 20.97
CA LEU A 458 11.81 2.35 21.69
C LEU A 458 11.72 0.91 22.20
N VAL A 459 12.67 0.07 21.81
CA VAL A 459 12.73 -1.33 22.26
C VAL A 459 13.83 -1.45 23.31
N GLY A 460 13.43 -1.68 24.57
CA GLY A 460 14.35 -1.83 25.69
C GLY A 460 14.50 -3.26 26.24
N SER A 461 13.67 -4.21 25.81
CA SER A 461 13.67 -5.58 26.38
C SER A 461 14.33 -6.58 25.44
N GLU A 462 15.28 -7.37 25.98
CA GLU A 462 16.02 -8.42 25.27
C GLU A 462 15.13 -9.39 24.49
N ALA A 463 14.05 -9.89 25.11
CA ALA A 463 13.11 -10.81 24.46
C ALA A 463 12.43 -10.18 23.22
N LYS A 464 12.14 -8.87 23.27
CA LYS A 464 11.54 -8.13 22.16
C LYS A 464 12.56 -7.84 21.05
N VAL A 465 13.81 -7.63 21.42
CA VAL A 465 14.93 -7.48 20.48
C VAL A 465 15.20 -8.79 19.75
N GLY A 466 15.24 -9.93 20.45
CA GLY A 466 15.37 -11.25 19.84
C GLY A 466 14.25 -11.55 18.84
N MET A 467 13.00 -11.33 19.22
CA MET A 467 11.86 -11.47 18.31
C MET A 467 12.00 -10.59 17.06
N LEU A 468 12.43 -9.34 17.22
CA LEU A 468 12.64 -8.41 16.10
C LEU A 468 13.72 -8.90 15.13
N PHE A 469 14.85 -9.40 15.65
CA PHE A 469 15.92 -9.95 14.81
C PHE A 469 15.49 -11.23 14.09
N ASP A 470 14.64 -12.06 14.67
CA ASP A 470 14.05 -13.22 13.98
C ASP A 470 13.22 -12.79 12.77
N PHE A 471 12.42 -11.71 12.89
CA PHE A 471 11.60 -11.18 11.79
C PHE A 471 12.43 -10.44 10.72
N ILE A 472 13.59 -9.90 11.08
CA ILE A 472 14.49 -9.17 10.19
C ILE A 472 15.59 -10.08 9.62
N SER A 473 15.62 -11.34 10.03
CA SER A 473 16.60 -12.33 9.59
C SER A 473 16.85 -12.35 8.07
N PRO A 474 15.86 -12.24 7.16
CA PRO A 474 16.13 -12.22 5.72
C PRO A 474 16.62 -10.89 5.14
N LEU A 475 16.63 -9.80 5.91
CA LEU A 475 17.37 -8.57 5.55
C LEU A 475 18.85 -8.66 5.94
N VAL A 476 19.18 -9.57 6.86
CA VAL A 476 20.54 -9.76 7.42
C VAL A 476 21.22 -11.01 6.87
N LYS A 477 20.47 -12.08 6.63
CA LYS A 477 20.94 -13.39 6.14
C LYS A 477 20.42 -13.64 4.73
N ASP A 478 21.30 -14.18 3.87
CA ASP A 478 20.89 -14.71 2.57
C ASP A 478 20.00 -15.93 2.74
N VAL A 479 18.78 -15.83 2.25
CA VAL A 479 17.90 -17.00 2.16
C VAL A 479 18.32 -17.80 0.92
N PRO A 480 18.75 -19.07 1.07
CA PRO A 480 19.16 -19.87 -0.08
C PRO A 480 17.96 -20.08 -1.01
N GLY A 481 18.04 -19.53 -2.23
CA GLY A 481 17.00 -19.63 -3.27
C GLY A 481 16.42 -18.30 -3.76
N ALA A 482 16.75 -17.16 -3.13
CA ALA A 482 16.50 -15.85 -3.71
C ALA A 482 17.49 -15.62 -4.87
N LEU A 483 16.98 -15.40 -6.08
CA LEU A 483 17.82 -14.92 -7.19
C LEU A 483 18.31 -13.51 -6.82
N ASP A 484 19.63 -13.33 -6.75
CA ASP A 484 20.33 -12.05 -6.58
C ASP A 484 20.00 -11.10 -7.74
N HIS A 485 18.84 -10.46 -7.67
CA HIS A 485 18.40 -9.39 -8.54
C HIS A 485 17.87 -8.22 -7.70
N THR A 486 18.59 -7.85 -6.63
CA THR A 486 18.41 -6.54 -6.00
C THR A 486 19.46 -5.61 -6.56
N ASP A 487 19.03 -4.49 -7.12
CA ASP A 487 19.93 -3.41 -7.52
C ASP A 487 20.75 -2.96 -6.28
N ASP A 488 22.03 -2.61 -6.47
CA ASP A 488 22.91 -2.19 -5.37
C ASP A 488 22.32 -1.00 -4.58
N GLU A 489 21.49 -0.18 -5.22
CA GLU A 489 20.75 0.93 -4.60
C GLU A 489 19.66 0.43 -3.63
N ASP A 490 18.84 -0.54 -4.04
CA ASP A 490 17.80 -1.13 -3.18
C ASP A 490 18.42 -1.79 -1.95
N PHE A 491 19.53 -2.49 -2.13
CA PHE A 491 20.26 -3.08 -1.01
C PHE A 491 20.82 -2.01 -0.06
N ALA A 492 21.35 -0.91 -0.59
CA ALA A 492 21.83 0.20 0.23
C ALA A 492 20.69 0.85 1.04
N GLU A 493 19.51 1.01 0.46
CA GLU A 493 18.32 1.51 1.17
C GLU A 493 17.89 0.56 2.31
N GLU A 494 17.88 -0.74 2.07
CA GLU A 494 17.59 -1.75 3.10
C GLU A 494 18.57 -1.70 4.27
N GLN A 495 19.88 -1.64 3.99
CA GLN A 495 20.90 -1.54 5.03
C GLN A 495 20.80 -0.22 5.81
N ASN A 496 20.45 0.87 5.14
CA ASN A 496 20.18 2.16 5.81
C ASN A 496 18.98 2.07 6.75
N LEU A 497 17.93 1.32 6.40
CA LEU A 497 16.78 1.09 7.28
C LEU A 497 17.17 0.28 8.52
N VAL A 498 17.97 -0.78 8.35
CA VAL A 498 18.49 -1.56 9.49
C VAL A 498 19.37 -0.69 10.39
N ALA A 499 20.26 0.12 9.82
CA ALA A 499 21.10 1.05 10.59
C ALA A 499 20.26 2.06 11.39
N ARG A 500 19.20 2.61 10.78
CA ARG A 500 18.26 3.52 11.47
C ARG A 500 17.49 2.81 12.59
N MET A 501 17.13 1.55 12.40
CA MET A 501 16.45 0.75 13.42
C MET A 501 17.33 0.51 14.64
N VAL A 502 18.63 0.24 14.45
CA VAL A 502 19.57 0.06 15.58
C VAL A 502 19.58 1.27 16.50
N HIS A 503 19.38 2.49 15.98
CA HIS A 503 19.27 3.69 16.81
C HIS A 503 18.01 3.75 17.70
N GLN A 504 16.99 2.94 17.42
CA GLN A 504 15.76 2.80 18.23
C GLN A 504 15.88 1.75 19.34
N LEU A 505 16.92 0.91 19.30
CA LEU A 505 17.27 0.01 20.39
C LEU A 505 17.93 0.84 21.49
N ARG A 506 17.21 1.12 22.56
CA ARG A 506 17.73 1.84 23.74
C ARG A 506 17.15 1.19 24.98
N SER A 507 18.04 0.69 25.84
CA SER A 507 17.69 0.31 27.22
C SER A 507 18.44 1.24 28.16
N ASP A 508 17.80 1.58 29.29
CA ASP A 508 18.42 2.35 30.37
C ASP A 508 19.37 1.46 31.22
N ASP A 509 19.27 0.13 31.08
CA ASP A 509 20.17 -0.84 31.72
C ASP A 509 21.33 -1.23 30.77
N PRO A 510 22.61 -0.97 31.14
CA PRO A 510 23.76 -1.33 30.32
C PRO A 510 23.92 -2.84 30.09
N ASP A 511 23.44 -3.69 31.00
CA ASP A 511 23.54 -5.15 30.85
C ASP A 511 22.44 -5.70 29.90
N GLU A 512 21.26 -5.08 29.85
CA GLU A 512 20.21 -5.40 28.87
C GLU A 512 20.46 -4.76 27.49
N HIS A 513 21.20 -3.65 27.43
CA HIS A 513 21.54 -2.98 26.17
C HIS A 513 22.65 -3.71 25.39
N PHE A 514 23.55 -4.38 26.11
CA PHE A 514 24.59 -5.25 25.56
C PHE A 514 24.35 -6.70 26.03
N PRO A 515 23.32 -7.41 25.52
CA PRO A 515 23.22 -8.84 25.75
C PRO A 515 24.45 -9.52 25.15
N ASP A 516 24.84 -10.67 25.71
CA ASP A 516 26.13 -11.34 25.49
C ASP A 516 26.66 -11.20 24.04
N PRO A 517 27.90 -10.71 23.85
CA PRO A 517 28.46 -10.40 22.52
C PRO A 517 28.54 -11.60 21.55
N GLU A 518 28.37 -12.83 22.05
CA GLU A 518 28.26 -14.04 21.23
C GLU A 518 26.95 -14.06 20.40
N ASP A 519 25.81 -13.63 20.94
CA ASP A 519 24.52 -13.71 20.24
C ASP A 519 24.42 -12.68 19.09
N CYS A 520 24.94 -11.46 19.31
CA CYS A 520 25.04 -10.43 18.25
C CYS A 520 26.03 -10.81 17.13
N GLN A 521 27.18 -11.43 17.47
CA GLN A 521 28.12 -11.93 16.46
C GLN A 521 27.51 -13.06 15.64
N THR A 522 26.81 -14.00 16.29
CA THR A 522 26.19 -15.13 15.60
C THR A 522 25.08 -14.66 14.63
N ALA A 523 24.34 -13.60 14.98
CA ALA A 523 23.35 -13.00 14.08
C ALA A 523 23.96 -12.35 12.83
N LEU A 524 25.14 -11.71 12.95
CA LEU A 524 25.80 -10.95 11.88
C LEU A 524 26.80 -11.78 11.03
N GLN A 525 27.38 -12.85 11.56
CA GLN A 525 28.46 -13.62 10.90
C GLN A 525 27.98 -14.61 9.80
N HIS A 526 26.68 -14.85 9.65
CA HIS A 526 26.19 -15.93 8.78
C HIS A 526 26.21 -15.65 7.26
N ARG A 527 26.70 -14.48 6.81
CA ARG A 527 26.78 -14.12 5.37
C ARG A 527 28.17 -14.29 4.74
N ARG A 528 29.06 -15.10 5.33
CA ARG A 528 30.29 -15.55 4.64
C ARG A 528 30.51 -17.06 4.72
N THR A 529 30.60 -17.64 3.53
CA THR A 529 31.10 -18.96 3.20
C THR A 529 32.46 -19.23 3.86
N THR A 530 32.53 -20.35 4.58
CA THR A 530 33.73 -21.14 4.91
C THR A 530 34.92 -20.44 5.60
N ALA A 531 35.24 -21.00 6.77
CA ALA A 531 36.51 -20.96 7.49
C ALA A 531 36.83 -19.66 8.26
N CYS A 532 36.59 -19.69 9.57
CA CYS A 532 37.66 -19.85 10.55
C CYS A 532 37.05 -19.97 11.95
N GLN A 533 37.09 -21.18 12.50
CA GLN A 533 36.92 -21.40 13.94
C GLN A 533 38.21 -20.93 14.63
N ALA A 534 38.12 -19.94 15.51
CA ALA A 534 39.12 -19.72 16.54
C ALA A 534 38.46 -19.17 17.80
N HIS A 535 38.55 -19.94 18.88
CA HIS A 535 38.04 -19.63 20.22
C HIS A 535 38.58 -18.31 20.79
N PRO A 536 37.80 -17.58 21.62
CA PRO A 536 38.35 -16.59 22.53
C PRO A 536 38.63 -17.20 23.91
N ALA A 537 39.86 -17.03 24.39
CA ALA A 537 40.25 -17.30 25.76
C ALA A 537 39.73 -16.20 26.70
N HIS A 538 39.15 -16.63 27.82
CA HIS A 538 38.68 -15.82 28.94
C HIS A 538 39.68 -14.76 29.41
N PHE A 539 39.22 -13.52 29.62
CA PHE A 539 39.73 -12.63 30.68
C PHE A 539 38.66 -11.60 31.06
N TRP A 540 38.21 -11.63 32.32
CA TRP A 540 37.25 -10.68 32.88
C TRP A 540 37.90 -9.31 33.07
N LEU A 541 37.48 -8.32 32.27
CA LEU A 541 37.84 -6.90 32.40
C LEU A 541 36.57 -6.05 32.16
N SER A 542 36.60 -4.82 32.67
CA SER A 542 35.47 -3.88 32.76
C SER A 542 34.68 -3.68 31.44
N PRO A 543 33.37 -3.33 31.51
CA PRO A 543 32.45 -3.27 30.36
C PRO A 543 32.99 -2.57 29.08
N PRO A 544 33.71 -1.42 29.16
CA PRO A 544 34.22 -0.77 27.95
C PRO A 544 35.30 -1.58 27.21
N LEU A 545 36.07 -2.44 27.89
CA LEU A 545 37.09 -3.26 27.22
C LEU A 545 36.46 -4.44 26.47
N GLN A 546 35.38 -5.02 27.00
CA GLN A 546 34.61 -6.06 26.32
C GLN A 546 33.93 -5.52 25.06
N VAL A 547 33.36 -4.32 25.12
CA VAL A 547 32.79 -3.65 23.95
C VAL A 547 33.88 -3.36 22.90
N LEU A 548 35.07 -2.93 23.31
CA LEU A 548 36.19 -2.71 22.38
C LEU A 548 36.70 -4.01 21.75
N GLN A 549 36.76 -5.12 22.51
CA GLN A 549 37.09 -6.45 21.99
C GLN A 549 36.01 -6.97 21.03
N PHE A 550 34.74 -6.69 21.32
CA PHE A 550 33.63 -7.02 20.42
C PHE A 550 33.69 -6.22 19.12
N VAL A 551 33.91 -4.90 19.20
CA VAL A 551 34.13 -4.03 18.02
C VAL A 551 35.33 -4.53 17.22
N HIS A 552 36.43 -4.89 17.87
CA HIS A 552 37.58 -5.50 17.21
C HIS A 552 37.21 -6.80 16.49
N GLY A 553 36.43 -7.69 17.11
CA GLY A 553 35.92 -8.91 16.50
C GLY A 553 34.99 -8.68 15.31
N ILE A 554 34.34 -7.51 15.19
CA ILE A 554 33.56 -7.12 14.01
C ILE A 554 34.45 -6.51 12.91
N VAL A 555 35.44 -5.70 13.29
CA VAL A 555 36.29 -4.98 12.34
C VAL A 555 37.35 -5.88 11.72
N ALA A 556 37.84 -6.90 12.43
CA ALA A 556 38.82 -7.84 11.91
C ALA A 556 38.32 -8.59 10.66
N PRO A 557 37.10 -9.13 10.60
CA PRO A 557 36.54 -9.69 9.36
C PRO A 557 36.29 -8.66 8.25
N LEU A 558 36.05 -7.39 8.59
CA LEU A 558 35.86 -6.31 7.61
C LEU A 558 37.16 -5.93 6.90
N ALA A 559 38.32 -6.18 7.53
CA ALA A 559 39.64 -6.02 6.91
C ALA A 559 39.84 -6.95 5.69
N ASP A 560 39.24 -8.13 5.69
CA ASP A 560 39.31 -9.12 4.61
C ASP A 560 38.32 -8.84 3.46
N VAL A 561 37.52 -7.78 3.56
CA VAL A 561 36.60 -7.30 2.51
C VAL A 561 37.30 -6.18 1.74
N PRO A 562 37.03 -5.94 0.43
CA PRO A 562 37.53 -4.78 -0.31
C PRO A 562 36.96 -3.41 0.16
N VAL A 563 36.81 -3.20 1.47
CA VAL A 563 36.38 -1.96 2.13
C VAL A 563 37.37 -1.60 3.25
N ALA A 564 38.67 -1.71 2.95
CA ALA A 564 39.76 -1.48 3.89
C ALA A 564 39.78 -0.04 4.47
N GLU A 565 39.28 0.95 3.71
CA GLU A 565 39.17 2.34 4.16
C GLU A 565 38.21 2.52 5.34
N LEU A 566 37.06 1.83 5.33
CA LEU A 566 36.07 1.91 6.40
C LEU A 566 36.60 1.20 7.66
N ALA A 567 37.22 0.03 7.50
CA ALA A 567 37.86 -0.68 8.60
C ALA A 567 38.95 0.17 9.27
N LEU A 568 39.78 0.85 8.46
CA LEU A 568 40.77 1.81 8.94
C LEU A 568 40.13 2.93 9.75
N GLN A 569 39.05 3.55 9.25
CA GLN A 569 38.37 4.64 9.95
C GLN A 569 37.78 4.18 11.28
N ILE A 570 37.16 3.00 11.34
CA ILE A 570 36.60 2.45 12.58
C ILE A 570 37.71 2.16 13.60
N TYR A 571 38.83 1.56 13.17
CA TYR A 571 39.98 1.35 14.04
C TYR A 571 40.60 2.67 14.55
N LEU A 572 40.65 3.70 13.70
CA LEU A 572 41.12 5.02 14.10
C LEU A 572 40.17 5.69 15.11
N GLN A 573 38.85 5.52 14.96
CA GLN A 573 37.88 6.04 15.93
C GLN A 573 37.92 5.29 17.27
N ALA A 574 38.17 3.98 17.25
CA ALA A 574 38.32 3.18 18.45
C ALA A 574 39.63 3.47 19.22
N ALA A 575 40.64 4.04 18.55
CA ALA A 575 41.97 4.49 19.03
C ALA A 575 42.85 3.42 19.73
N TYR A 576 42.26 2.38 20.32
CA TYR A 576 42.91 1.30 21.05
C TYR A 576 43.70 0.36 20.11
N SER A 577 43.22 0.15 18.88
CA SER A 577 43.83 -0.72 17.86
C SER A 577 44.60 0.06 16.78
N ALA A 578 45.24 1.18 17.14
CA ALA A 578 45.99 2.00 16.19
C ALA A 578 47.07 1.22 15.42
N SER A 579 47.69 0.20 16.01
CA SER A 579 48.69 -0.63 15.33
C SER A 579 48.11 -1.42 14.15
N GLU A 580 46.86 -1.88 14.24
CA GLU A 580 46.19 -2.63 13.18
C GLU A 580 45.75 -1.73 12.03
N ALA A 581 45.34 -0.50 12.34
CA ALA A 581 45.12 0.52 11.32
C ALA A 581 46.40 0.80 10.50
N PHE A 582 47.57 0.79 11.14
CA PHE A 582 48.84 0.97 10.44
C PHE A 582 49.23 -0.23 9.56
N ILE A 583 48.87 -1.46 9.96
CA ILE A 583 49.08 -2.67 9.15
C ILE A 583 48.16 -2.63 7.92
N LEU A 584 46.89 -2.30 8.11
CA LEU A 584 45.93 -2.15 7.01
C LEU A 584 46.35 -1.09 5.99
N TYR A 585 46.93 0.02 6.47
CA TYR A 585 47.50 1.03 5.59
C TYR A 585 48.62 0.47 4.70
N GLU A 586 49.46 -0.42 5.21
CA GLU A 586 50.58 -1.00 4.45
C GLU A 586 50.16 -2.14 3.51
N GLU A 587 49.17 -2.94 3.90
CA GLU A 587 48.84 -4.19 3.20
C GLU A 587 47.60 -4.09 2.29
N ALA A 588 46.62 -3.23 2.63
CA ALA A 588 45.26 -3.36 2.11
C ALA A 588 44.72 -2.12 1.37
N ILE A 589 45.44 -0.99 1.33
CA ILE A 589 45.01 0.22 0.59
C ILE A 589 45.72 0.28 -0.78
N PRO A 590 45.00 0.04 -1.90
CA PRO A 590 45.63 -0.06 -3.22
C PRO A 590 45.67 1.26 -4.02
N ASP A 591 44.84 2.25 -3.68
CA ASP A 591 44.69 3.49 -4.46
C ASP A 591 45.51 4.65 -3.89
N SER A 592 46.19 5.40 -4.77
CA SER A 592 47.03 6.54 -4.39
C SER A 592 46.24 7.70 -3.78
N LYS A 593 44.95 7.88 -4.11
CA LYS A 593 44.12 8.91 -3.45
C LYS A 593 43.63 8.43 -2.09
N ALA A 594 43.23 7.18 -1.98
CA ALA A 594 42.87 6.52 -0.73
C ALA A 594 44.02 6.57 0.30
N GLU A 595 45.26 6.28 -0.12
CA GLU A 595 46.46 6.38 0.71
C GLU A 595 46.64 7.79 1.32
N ILE A 596 46.30 8.84 0.58
CA ILE A 596 46.42 10.22 1.05
C ILE A 596 45.35 10.51 2.11
N THR A 597 44.09 10.17 1.83
CA THR A 597 42.97 10.39 2.75
C THR A 597 43.14 9.57 4.04
N ALA A 598 43.60 8.32 3.91
CA ALA A 598 43.92 7.45 5.03
C ALA A 598 45.06 8.03 5.88
N LEU A 599 46.14 8.48 5.25
CA LEU A 599 47.26 9.10 5.97
C LEU A 599 46.85 10.39 6.67
N GLN A 600 46.04 11.23 6.04
CA GLN A 600 45.50 12.44 6.67
C GLN A 600 44.62 12.11 7.88
N SER A 601 43.80 11.05 7.79
CA SER A 601 42.98 10.56 8.90
C SER A 601 43.84 10.02 10.03
N ILE A 602 44.89 9.25 9.73
CA ILE A 602 45.89 8.78 10.71
C ILE A 602 46.54 9.97 11.42
N VAL A 603 47.02 10.96 10.67
CA VAL A 603 47.68 12.16 11.23
C VAL A 603 46.70 12.96 12.10
N GLY A 604 45.47 13.17 11.63
CA GLY A 604 44.44 13.89 12.39
C GLY A 604 44.04 13.17 13.69
N THR A 605 43.90 11.85 13.65
CA THR A 605 43.62 11.02 14.82
C THR A 605 44.79 11.04 15.81
N LEU A 606 46.03 10.83 15.35
CA LEU A 606 47.22 10.87 16.21
C LEU A 606 47.43 12.24 16.86
N HIS A 607 47.12 13.33 16.16
CA HIS A 607 47.17 14.68 16.73
C HIS A 607 46.14 14.86 17.86
N LYS A 608 44.94 14.28 17.73
CA LYS A 608 43.88 14.34 18.76
C LYS A 608 44.04 13.31 19.89
N CYS A 609 44.66 12.17 19.64
CA CYS A 609 44.82 11.09 20.61
C CYS A 609 45.87 11.42 21.67
N ARG A 610 45.42 11.51 22.93
CA ARG A 610 46.25 11.83 24.11
C ARG A 610 46.62 10.60 24.97
N VAL A 611 46.17 9.41 24.58
CA VAL A 611 46.22 8.18 25.41
C VAL A 611 47.53 7.41 25.27
N PHE A 612 48.30 7.65 24.21
CA PHE A 612 49.55 6.91 23.96
C PHE A 612 50.69 7.36 24.89
N SER A 613 51.51 6.41 25.34
CA SER A 613 52.78 6.71 26.01
C SER A 613 53.72 7.47 25.05
N PRO A 614 54.65 8.30 25.56
CA PRO A 614 55.56 9.08 24.72
C PRO A 614 56.37 8.19 23.77
N GLU A 615 56.87 7.05 24.24
CA GLU A 615 57.63 6.10 23.42
C GLU A 615 56.82 5.50 22.27
N ASN A 616 55.58 5.08 22.54
CA ASN A 616 54.71 4.51 21.50
C ASN A 616 54.25 5.58 20.52
N ARG A 617 53.98 6.80 21.02
CA ARG A 617 53.63 7.94 20.19
C ARG A 617 54.77 8.28 19.23
N ASP A 618 56.01 8.36 19.70
CA ASP A 618 57.17 8.68 18.87
C ASP A 618 57.37 7.64 17.75
N VAL A 619 57.21 6.35 18.06
CA VAL A 619 57.26 5.28 17.05
C VAL A 619 56.16 5.44 15.99
N LEU A 620 54.91 5.72 16.40
CA LEU A 620 53.79 5.91 15.48
C LEU A 620 53.95 7.18 14.63
N VAL A 621 54.41 8.28 15.22
CA VAL A 621 54.66 9.56 14.53
C VAL A 621 55.79 9.39 13.50
N HIS A 622 56.88 8.71 13.85
CA HIS A 622 57.95 8.41 12.90
C HIS A 622 57.51 7.47 11.78
N LYS A 623 56.67 6.46 12.08
CA LYS A 623 56.08 5.59 11.05
C LYS A 623 55.16 6.37 10.09
N ALA A 624 54.23 7.18 10.61
CA ALA A 624 53.33 8.02 9.81
C ALA A 624 54.12 9.03 8.95
N THR A 625 55.15 9.66 9.53
CA THR A 625 56.08 10.53 8.79
C THR A 625 56.86 9.75 7.73
N GLY A 626 57.21 8.48 7.99
CA GLY A 626 57.81 7.57 7.01
C GLY A 626 56.88 7.29 5.83
N TYR A 627 55.58 7.09 6.06
CA TYR A 627 54.59 6.87 5.01
C TYR A 627 54.40 8.07 4.10
N SER A 628 54.44 9.30 4.65
CA SER A 628 54.39 10.53 3.84
C SER A 628 55.48 10.60 2.75
N ALA A 629 56.61 9.92 2.97
CA ALA A 629 57.71 9.85 2.03
C ALA A 629 57.59 8.73 0.97
N LYS A 630 56.72 7.74 1.22
CA LYS A 630 56.48 6.60 0.32
C LYS A 630 55.40 6.91 -0.73
N LEU A 631 54.61 7.96 -0.57
CA LEU A 631 53.57 8.38 -1.52
C LEU A 631 54.15 8.58 -2.94
N LEU A 632 53.40 8.29 -4.00
CA LEU A 632 53.95 8.34 -5.37
C LEU A 632 54.17 9.78 -5.90
N LYS A 633 53.24 10.71 -5.60
CA LYS A 633 53.26 12.06 -6.15
C LYS A 633 54.02 13.04 -5.26
N LYS A 634 54.95 13.80 -5.84
CA LYS A 634 55.79 14.78 -5.12
C LYS A 634 55.00 15.91 -4.45
N ALA A 635 53.93 16.38 -5.10
CA ALA A 635 53.06 17.40 -4.52
C ALA A 635 52.34 16.89 -3.25
N ASP A 636 51.84 15.65 -3.30
CA ASP A 636 51.15 15.02 -2.17
C ASP A 636 52.13 14.62 -1.06
N GLN A 637 53.34 14.15 -1.41
CA GLN A 637 54.45 13.98 -0.46
C GLN A 637 54.74 15.29 0.30
N CYS A 638 54.83 16.42 -0.42
CA CYS A 638 55.13 17.71 0.17
C CYS A 638 54.05 18.13 1.17
N ARG A 639 52.77 18.04 0.77
CA ARG A 639 51.62 18.37 1.64
C ARG A 639 51.54 17.44 2.84
N ALA A 640 51.70 16.13 2.67
CA ALA A 640 51.66 15.15 3.75
C ALA A 640 52.79 15.37 4.77
N VAL A 641 54.02 15.66 4.32
CA VAL A 641 55.15 16.00 5.21
C VAL A 641 54.87 17.29 5.98
N CYS A 642 54.26 18.29 5.35
CA CYS A 642 53.83 19.51 6.04
C CYS A 642 52.79 19.21 7.11
N THR A 643 51.79 18.38 6.84
CA THR A 643 50.79 17.99 7.85
C THR A 643 51.44 17.17 8.99
N CYS A 644 52.39 16.29 8.68
CA CYS A 644 53.11 15.51 9.70
C CYS A 644 53.94 16.39 10.65
N SER A 645 54.35 17.60 10.23
CA SER A 645 55.06 18.53 11.12
C SER A 645 54.23 18.89 12.37
N HIS A 646 52.89 18.92 12.24
CA HIS A 646 51.96 19.21 13.35
C HIS A 646 51.87 18.06 14.37
N LEU A 647 52.37 16.86 14.06
CA LEU A 647 52.45 15.77 15.04
C LEU A 647 53.55 16.01 16.09
N PHE A 648 54.61 16.73 15.69
CA PHE A 648 55.75 17.11 16.52
C PHE A 648 55.51 18.42 17.30
N TRP A 649 54.36 19.06 17.09
CA TRP A 649 53.99 20.32 17.71
C TRP A 649 52.56 20.28 18.26
N GLN A 650 52.43 20.00 19.56
CA GLN A 650 51.14 19.90 20.26
C GLN A 650 51.18 20.64 21.60
N GLU A 651 50.08 21.34 21.92
CA GLU A 651 49.98 22.14 23.16
C GLU A 651 49.76 21.27 24.41
N GLU A 652 48.96 20.20 24.31
CA GLU A 652 48.65 19.27 25.40
C GLU A 652 48.48 17.82 24.91
N PRO A 653 49.27 16.83 25.40
CA PRO A 653 50.47 16.96 26.22
C PRO A 653 51.57 17.73 25.46
N LEU A 654 52.44 18.42 26.20
CA LEU A 654 53.37 19.42 25.66
C LEU A 654 54.53 18.75 24.89
N VAL A 655 54.24 18.30 23.67
CA VAL A 655 55.23 17.75 22.74
C VAL A 655 55.65 18.88 21.80
N ARG A 656 56.81 19.47 22.09
CA ARG A 656 57.40 20.57 21.32
C ARG A 656 58.79 20.17 20.85
N ASP A 657 58.85 19.46 19.74
CA ASP A 657 60.13 19.09 19.13
C ASP A 657 60.43 20.04 17.95
N ALA A 658 61.11 21.14 18.27
CA ALA A 658 61.46 22.16 17.30
C ALA A 658 62.43 21.66 16.20
N ASP A 659 63.24 20.64 16.49
CA ASP A 659 64.22 20.11 15.56
C ASP A 659 63.57 19.19 14.52
N ASN A 660 62.61 18.36 14.95
CA ASN A 660 61.85 17.50 14.05
C ASN A 660 60.81 18.28 13.21
N VAL A 661 60.21 19.34 13.76
CA VAL A 661 59.37 20.27 12.96
C VAL A 661 60.22 20.90 11.83
N LEU A 662 61.40 21.43 12.17
CA LEU A 662 62.28 22.04 11.19
C LEU A 662 62.82 21.02 10.17
N SER A 663 63.08 19.78 10.59
CA SER A 663 63.52 18.71 9.69
C SER A 663 62.42 18.36 8.68
N CYS A 664 61.16 18.29 9.10
CA CYS A 664 60.00 18.09 8.23
C CYS A 664 59.82 19.24 7.25
N LEU A 665 59.88 20.49 7.71
CA LEU A 665 59.72 21.67 6.86
C LEU A 665 60.87 21.80 5.83
N LYS A 666 62.12 21.57 6.24
CA LYS A 666 63.28 21.51 5.33
C LYS A 666 63.12 20.38 4.30
N ARG A 667 62.57 19.24 4.71
CA ARG A 667 62.28 18.11 3.82
C ARG A 667 61.17 18.46 2.82
N ALA A 668 60.09 19.10 3.26
CA ALA A 668 59.03 19.59 2.38
C ALA A 668 59.57 20.56 1.33
N LEU A 669 60.42 21.51 1.73
CA LEU A 669 61.08 22.44 0.80
C LEU A 669 61.98 21.72 -0.22
N LYS A 670 62.73 20.69 0.20
CA LYS A 670 63.53 19.85 -0.73
C LYS A 670 62.64 19.10 -1.72
N ILE A 671 61.48 18.60 -1.28
CA ILE A 671 60.54 17.89 -2.15
C ILE A 671 59.88 18.87 -3.14
N ALA A 672 59.52 20.07 -2.69
CA ALA A 672 59.00 21.13 -3.56
C ALA A 672 60.03 21.54 -4.63
N ASN A 673 61.30 21.73 -4.25
CA ASN A 673 62.39 22.00 -5.20
C ASN A 673 62.60 20.86 -6.20
N ALA A 674 62.53 19.61 -5.76
CA ALA A 674 62.60 18.47 -6.66
C ALA A 674 61.39 18.39 -7.62
N ALA A 675 60.19 18.75 -7.14
CA ALA A 675 58.98 18.81 -7.97
C ALA A 675 59.07 19.92 -9.03
N GLN A 676 59.57 21.10 -8.66
CA GLN A 676 59.86 22.23 -9.56
C GLN A 676 60.83 21.81 -10.68
N GLN A 677 61.93 21.16 -10.31
CA GLN A 677 62.96 20.69 -11.24
C GLN A 677 62.46 19.58 -12.17
N GLN A 678 61.62 18.66 -11.68
CA GLN A 678 61.04 17.60 -12.51
C GLN A 678 60.04 18.15 -13.54
N LEU A 679 59.27 19.17 -13.18
CA LEU A 679 58.34 19.83 -14.11
C LEU A 679 59.08 20.59 -15.22
N ALA A 680 60.21 21.22 -14.91
CA ALA A 680 61.04 21.91 -15.90
C ALA A 680 61.60 20.97 -16.99
N VAL A 681 61.72 19.67 -16.71
CA VAL A 681 62.25 18.65 -17.64
C VAL A 681 61.15 17.93 -18.43
N ALA A 682 59.92 17.83 -17.90
CA ALA A 682 58.90 16.92 -18.42
C ALA A 682 58.01 17.45 -19.55
N LEU A 683 58.06 18.74 -19.91
CA LEU A 683 57.26 19.41 -20.99
C LEU A 683 55.73 19.17 -20.99
N LYS A 684 55.17 18.40 -20.04
CA LYS A 684 53.73 18.18 -19.88
C LYS A 684 53.23 18.94 -18.66
N ALA A 685 52.23 19.78 -18.89
CA ALA A 685 51.49 20.47 -17.85
C ALA A 685 50.84 19.44 -16.91
N SER A 686 51.26 19.45 -15.64
CA SER A 686 50.47 18.92 -14.54
C SER A 686 49.46 19.99 -14.12
N ASP A 687 48.23 19.59 -13.78
CA ASP A 687 47.12 20.49 -13.42
C ASP A 687 47.36 21.36 -12.16
N THR A 688 48.50 21.23 -11.47
CA THR A 688 48.85 22.07 -10.32
C THR A 688 50.30 22.52 -10.43
N SER A 689 50.51 23.83 -10.58
CA SER A 689 51.85 24.41 -10.53
C SER A 689 52.49 24.12 -9.16
N PRO A 690 53.74 23.60 -9.10
CA PRO A 690 54.47 23.41 -7.86
C PRO A 690 54.65 24.71 -7.07
N ALA A 691 54.45 25.87 -7.71
CA ALA A 691 54.42 27.18 -7.08
C ALA A 691 53.37 27.31 -5.95
N PHE A 692 52.23 26.60 -6.04
CA PHE A 692 51.25 26.55 -4.95
C PHE A 692 51.83 25.94 -3.67
N LEU A 693 52.71 24.93 -3.81
CA LEU A 693 53.33 24.25 -2.67
C LEU A 693 54.27 25.19 -1.91
N TYR A 694 54.96 26.11 -2.60
CA TYR A 694 55.83 27.08 -1.94
C TYR A 694 55.07 28.08 -1.09
N VAL A 695 53.90 28.54 -1.57
CA VAL A 695 53.03 29.43 -0.79
C VAL A 695 52.39 28.67 0.38
N GLU A 696 52.00 27.41 0.20
CA GLU A 696 51.53 26.54 1.29
C GLU A 696 52.62 26.32 2.35
N ILE A 697 53.85 26.00 1.95
CA ILE A 697 55.01 25.86 2.86
C ILE A 697 55.25 27.18 3.58
N LEU A 698 55.25 28.31 2.88
CA LEU A 698 55.39 29.64 3.50
C LEU A 698 54.36 29.84 4.61
N ASN A 699 53.08 29.57 4.34
CA ASN A 699 52.03 29.69 5.35
C ASN A 699 52.22 28.75 6.54
N GLN A 700 52.78 27.56 6.35
CA GLN A 700 53.15 26.67 7.47
C GLN A 700 54.33 27.24 8.28
N TYR A 701 55.35 27.79 7.64
CA TYR A 701 56.45 28.47 8.33
C TYR A 701 55.95 29.68 9.13
N LEU A 702 54.99 30.44 8.60
CA LEU A 702 54.36 31.57 9.28
C LEU A 702 53.56 31.12 10.50
N TYR A 703 52.76 30.05 10.39
CA TYR A 703 52.05 29.47 11.53
C TYR A 703 53.02 29.13 12.67
N TYR A 704 54.12 28.44 12.37
CA TYR A 704 55.12 28.07 13.36
C TYR A 704 55.92 29.25 13.93
N PHE A 705 56.09 30.31 13.14
CA PHE A 705 56.68 31.56 13.59
C PHE A 705 55.77 32.30 14.60
N GLU A 706 54.46 32.33 14.35
CA GLU A 706 53.46 32.85 15.27
C GLU A 706 53.42 32.05 16.58
N GLN A 707 53.60 30.73 16.52
CA GLN A 707 53.68 29.86 17.69
C GLN A 707 54.99 30.00 18.50
N GLY A 708 55.92 30.82 18.03
CA GLY A 708 57.14 31.18 18.75
C GLY A 708 58.23 30.12 18.82
N LEU A 709 58.39 29.36 17.73
CA LEU A 709 59.50 28.42 17.58
C LEU A 709 60.86 29.14 17.55
N PRO A 710 61.81 28.82 18.45
CA PRO A 710 63.10 29.52 18.54
C PRO A 710 63.99 29.29 17.30
N ASN A 711 63.79 28.16 16.61
CA ASN A 711 64.60 27.75 15.46
C ASN A 711 64.16 28.40 14.13
N ILE A 712 62.98 29.03 14.08
CA ILE A 712 62.49 29.75 12.89
C ILE A 712 62.72 31.23 13.10
N THR A 713 63.84 31.73 12.61
CA THR A 713 64.20 33.15 12.68
C THR A 713 63.58 33.94 11.54
N ALA A 714 63.39 35.25 11.73
CA ALA A 714 62.91 36.17 10.69
C ALA A 714 63.78 36.10 9.41
N SER A 715 65.07 35.80 9.53
CA SER A 715 65.96 35.59 8.38
C SER A 715 65.57 34.40 7.49
N VAL A 716 65.09 33.30 8.07
CA VAL A 716 64.66 32.11 7.32
C VAL A 716 63.37 32.40 6.54
N ILE A 717 62.44 33.14 7.17
CA ILE A 717 61.19 33.56 6.52
C ILE A 717 61.49 34.56 5.41
N GLN A 718 62.40 35.51 5.62
CA GLN A 718 62.83 36.45 4.59
C GLN A 718 63.43 35.73 3.37
N SER A 719 64.33 34.77 3.59
CA SER A 719 64.89 33.98 2.49
C SER A 719 63.84 33.13 1.77
N LEU A 720 62.81 32.64 2.49
CA LEU A 720 61.72 31.89 1.89
C LEU A 720 60.76 32.79 1.10
N LEU A 721 60.46 34.00 1.59
CA LEU A 721 59.68 35.01 0.87
C LEU A 721 60.36 35.42 -0.43
N GLU A 722 61.67 35.65 -0.40
CA GLU A 722 62.46 35.95 -1.60
C GLU A 722 62.44 34.78 -2.60
N LEU A 723 62.54 33.54 -2.12
CA LEU A 723 62.44 32.35 -2.95
C LEU A 723 61.05 32.22 -3.59
N VAL A 724 59.97 32.37 -2.81
CA VAL A 724 58.58 32.31 -3.29
C VAL A 724 58.31 33.43 -4.30
N ALA A 725 58.78 34.66 -4.03
CA ALA A 725 58.63 35.80 -4.94
C ALA A 725 59.35 35.58 -6.28
N ASN A 726 60.55 34.99 -6.26
CA ASN A 726 61.29 34.65 -7.47
C ASN A 726 60.57 33.59 -8.31
N GLU A 727 60.00 32.56 -7.68
CA GLU A 727 59.29 31.49 -8.39
C GLU A 727 57.94 31.97 -8.96
N ILE A 728 57.19 32.81 -8.24
CA ILE A 728 55.93 33.42 -8.70
C ILE A 728 56.18 34.42 -9.86
N SER A 729 57.37 35.02 -9.91
CA SER A 729 57.78 35.95 -10.97
C SER A 729 58.16 35.26 -12.29
N SER A 730 58.18 33.92 -12.35
CA SER A 730 58.39 33.15 -13.57
C SER A 730 57.20 33.25 -14.55
N ASP A 731 57.46 33.27 -15.87
CA ASP A 731 56.43 33.57 -16.88
C ASP A 731 55.29 32.55 -16.97
N SER A 732 55.50 31.31 -16.53
CA SER A 732 54.44 30.29 -16.43
C SER A 732 53.50 30.50 -15.23
N CYS A 733 53.98 31.12 -14.13
CA CYS A 733 53.21 31.34 -12.91
C CYS A 733 52.43 32.67 -12.91
N LYS A 734 52.76 33.60 -13.81
CA LYS A 734 52.03 34.87 -14.00
C LYS A 734 50.65 34.68 -14.62
N GLN A 735 50.44 33.59 -15.37
CA GLN A 735 49.18 33.32 -16.06
C GLN A 735 48.10 32.72 -15.14
N ASP A 736 48.47 32.26 -13.93
CA ASP A 736 47.58 31.56 -13.02
C ASP A 736 47.00 32.52 -11.95
N GLU A 737 45.83 33.10 -12.23
CA GLU A 737 45.17 34.12 -11.40
C GLU A 737 44.92 33.66 -9.95
N ARG A 738 44.66 32.36 -9.75
CA ARG A 738 44.39 31.77 -8.44
C ARG A 738 45.61 31.79 -7.52
N LEU A 739 46.79 31.51 -8.08
CA LEU A 739 48.05 31.52 -7.34
C LEU A 739 48.42 32.95 -6.90
N GLN A 740 48.26 33.91 -7.80
CA GLN A 740 48.54 35.32 -7.52
C GLN A 740 47.63 35.85 -6.41
N LYS A 741 46.35 35.51 -6.43
CA LYS A 741 45.42 35.86 -5.35
C LYS A 741 45.77 35.19 -4.02
N PHE A 742 46.15 33.91 -4.04
CA PHE A 742 46.55 33.18 -2.82
C PHE A 742 47.81 33.77 -2.17
N TYR A 743 48.81 34.13 -2.99
CA TYR A 743 50.02 34.82 -2.52
C TYR A 743 49.72 36.24 -2.02
N SER A 744 48.91 37.00 -2.77
CA SER A 744 48.50 38.36 -2.36
C SER A 744 47.80 38.37 -0.99
N ASN A 745 46.89 37.41 -0.75
CA ASN A 745 46.22 37.27 0.54
C ASN A 745 47.21 36.91 1.67
N SER A 746 48.19 36.06 1.39
CA SER A 746 49.22 35.68 2.36
C SER A 746 50.14 36.87 2.70
N MET A 747 50.46 37.71 1.70
CA MET A 747 51.19 38.97 1.88
C MET A 747 50.37 40.03 2.62
N GLU A 748 49.06 40.07 2.43
CA GLU A 748 48.16 40.94 3.18
C GLU A 748 48.09 40.50 4.66
N HIS A 749 47.97 39.20 4.94
CA HIS A 749 48.07 38.67 6.31
C HIS A 749 49.39 39.10 6.98
N LEU A 750 50.52 39.01 6.28
CA LEU A 750 51.82 39.47 6.79
C LEU A 750 51.84 40.97 7.15
N LYS A 751 51.23 41.82 6.33
CA LYS A 751 51.10 43.27 6.61
C LYS A 751 50.23 43.51 7.84
N VAL A 752 49.10 42.81 7.93
CA VAL A 752 48.19 42.90 9.09
C VAL A 752 48.85 42.42 10.38
N GLN A 753 49.65 41.34 10.35
CA GLN A 753 50.39 40.90 11.53
C GLN A 753 51.51 41.86 11.93
N LYS A 754 52.12 42.57 10.97
CA LYS A 754 53.12 43.61 11.22
C LYS A 754 52.52 44.86 11.89
N ASP A 755 51.28 45.21 11.58
CA ASP A 755 50.59 46.38 12.15
C ASP A 755 49.96 46.10 13.53
N ARG A 756 50.00 44.86 14.04
CA ARG A 756 49.48 44.50 15.38
C ARG A 756 50.47 44.84 16.49
N GLU A 757 50.00 45.47 17.56
CA GLU A 757 50.80 45.76 18.75
C GLU A 757 51.01 44.51 19.64
N GLY A 758 52.25 44.18 20.00
CA GLY A 758 52.64 43.07 20.89
C GLY A 758 53.93 42.33 20.47
N ASP A 759 54.35 41.31 21.24
CA ASP A 759 55.56 40.46 20.98
C ASP A 759 55.53 39.79 19.58
N LEU A 760 54.34 39.58 19.01
CA LEU A 760 54.19 39.10 17.64
C LEU A 760 54.53 40.19 16.60
N GLY A 761 54.08 41.43 16.79
CA GLY A 761 54.36 42.54 15.88
C GLY A 761 55.85 42.86 15.78
N GLU A 762 56.56 42.86 16.93
CA GLU A 762 58.02 43.07 16.98
C GLU A 762 58.81 41.99 16.21
N ARG A 763 58.34 40.74 16.23
CA ARG A 763 58.94 39.64 15.45
C ARG A 763 58.75 39.81 13.95
N TYR A 764 57.60 40.35 13.52
CA TYR A 764 57.31 40.65 12.12
C TYR A 764 57.96 41.96 11.63
N GLU A 765 58.32 42.89 12.52
CA GLU A 765 59.00 44.13 12.17
C GLU A 765 60.40 43.90 11.55
N ALA A 766 61.06 42.81 11.96
CA ALA A 766 62.35 42.38 11.43
C ALA A 766 62.29 41.87 9.97
N LEU A 767 61.09 41.68 9.40
CA LEU A 767 60.89 41.25 8.01
C LEU A 767 60.78 42.43 7.05
N LYS A 768 61.45 42.31 5.90
CA LYS A 768 61.40 43.26 4.78
C LYS A 768 60.39 42.74 3.76
N LEU A 769 59.14 43.17 3.91
CA LEU A 769 58.01 42.86 3.01
C LEU A 769 58.03 43.70 1.73
#